data_AF-A0A9D2BZA6-F1
#
_entry.id   AF-A0A9D2BZA6-F1
#
_cell.length_a   1.000
_cell.length_b   1.000
_cell.length_c   1.000
_cell.angle_alpha   90.00
_cell.angle_beta   90.00
_cell.angle_gamma   90.00
#
_symmetry.space_group_name_H-M   'P 1'
#
loop_
_entity.id
_entity.type
_entity.pdbx_description
1 polymer ?
#
loop_
_entity_poly.entity_id
_entity_poly.type
_entity_poly.pdbx_seq_one_letter_code
_entity_poly.pdbx_strand_id
1 'polypeptide(L)'
;MTTLRKRLAAAAVVLGMTSSMASASVALGHDLHQGSVDISVGTDITQQIFWSDTYSDLRTEHYLTYTPNSQVLPTIAYGSTILSKATLTSMAQSLESQGKRVVGGINGDYYALATGSPVGVVITNGVIQSAPSTDSSASGSWYWGIGFTSDGTAFIGQPKIAIQAYWGGVGHNITGGLNKVRSSTGGYTLLNSSFSSTTQNTSAGVDVVLAPVTDQVGQTVTRADGVTLTISDQPVVNGRMTFVVEQVLESSRSISIPAGKYVLTVNNQCGPDWTDPLKALQVGETVDIDFTSRDSAHDWSQAVEAIGAPSRLVNNGAVDYSSFRGDSNANTRRARTAIGIKADGSVIFYTLDGGKSGYSVGCTLEQTAMRLIELGCVQAIALDGGGSTTIGATYPDDSAMGVVNQPSDGQQRANSTALFLTTDLKPTGVLDHYYVTPSSSLVLSGASVQFSATPVDTSYYVMGSTGEPVTYSIHNGDGAITVDGLFTAGGESGSTQITATGATASGTATVTVVNSPDAISVANQATGQAVSALNLNPGQQVDLQASATYRTLDLVSQDTCYTWSCDSTVGTIDENGLFTAGTDSASGNITVSAGSKKITIPVSVAGHVKTLETFEGDLSTFVSSDTVTVAGENSLSYVRSGRQSLKLTYDTGATGTATLPVEMTLPEHESFLGVWVYGDNSGNTLTATVADTAGETSTVALTALNFTGWKHVVAALPDDAASVQAVNVVYGGGENLSTGAFWLDQFTTSNQNISDTTSPVIQLSLSGNQLTGKIADDIDFSISADHITVYYDGTAIEKSWNADTGALSAALPAVDGNAHRVTVEVSDASGNLARASTDVAPSAANRNVFTDMTNHWAATYATYLYRSGVTQGTGEPGGPLVYAPDRNITRAEFFALVARWLELDLTAWENVELPFADTNQIPSWALGEIKAMYGLGILSGSDLGGVLYANPNANITRAEAMTILGRTQAKGYAEPRLTAADAGSVPDWALSYVRILFAQGVVNGYNGLINPNASITRGEVAALLYKMV
;
A
#
# COMPACT_ATOMS: atom_id res chain seq x y z
N MET A 1 17.20 27.58 58.91
CA MET A 1 15.83 27.05 58.65
C MET A 1 15.44 27.04 57.16
N THR A 2 16.20 27.67 56.25
CA THR A 2 15.86 27.84 54.82
C THR A 2 16.35 26.72 53.89
N THR A 3 17.41 26.00 54.26
CA THR A 3 17.96 24.87 53.48
C THR A 3 17.17 23.57 53.65
N LEU A 4 16.50 23.37 54.79
CA LEU A 4 15.67 22.19 55.03
C LEU A 4 14.34 22.25 54.25
N ARG A 5 13.75 23.44 54.08
CA ARG A 5 12.54 23.64 53.26
C ARG A 5 12.79 23.45 51.76
N LYS A 6 13.97 23.83 51.24
CA LYS A 6 14.35 23.59 49.84
C LYS A 6 14.64 22.11 49.55
N ARG A 7 15.22 21.38 50.51
CA ARG A 7 15.41 19.92 50.40
C ARG A 7 14.10 19.14 50.57
N LEU A 8 13.14 19.65 51.35
CA LEU A 8 11.79 19.08 51.43
C LEU A 8 10.94 19.37 50.18
N ALA A 9 11.14 20.51 49.51
CA ALA A 9 10.50 20.79 48.21
C ALA A 9 11.10 19.94 47.07
N ALA A 10 12.43 19.77 47.02
CA ALA A 10 13.07 18.87 46.07
C ALA A 10 12.76 17.38 46.37
N ALA A 11 12.62 17.00 47.65
CA ALA A 11 12.18 15.66 48.03
C ALA A 11 10.69 15.43 47.78
N ALA A 12 9.83 16.47 47.77
CA ALA A 12 8.43 16.35 47.38
C ALA A 12 8.25 16.14 45.87
N VAL A 13 9.15 16.69 45.05
CA VAL A 13 9.21 16.40 43.60
C VAL A 13 9.70 14.97 43.34
N VAL A 14 10.60 14.44 44.17
CA VAL A 14 11.08 13.05 44.05
C VAL A 14 10.14 12.02 44.70
N LEU A 15 9.37 12.39 45.74
CA LEU A 15 8.37 11.49 46.37
C LEU A 15 7.02 11.45 45.63
N GLY A 16 6.74 12.38 44.71
CA GLY A 16 5.54 12.35 43.87
C GLY A 16 5.58 11.33 42.73
N MET A 17 6.74 10.74 42.45
CA MET A 17 6.96 9.85 41.28
C MET A 17 7.17 8.38 41.65
N THR A 18 7.03 7.98 42.92
CA THR A 18 6.92 6.55 43.25
C THR A 18 5.48 6.08 43.09
N SER A 19 4.97 6.14 41.86
CA SER A 19 3.86 5.27 41.48
C SER A 19 4.42 3.85 41.47
N SER A 20 4.11 3.08 42.51
CA SER A 20 4.13 1.63 42.40
C SER A 20 3.40 1.27 41.11
N MET A 21 4.09 0.68 40.13
CA MET A 21 3.45 0.14 38.94
C MET A 21 2.39 -0.88 39.39
N ALA A 22 1.15 -0.43 39.50
CA ALA A 22 -0.02 -1.27 39.55
C ALA A 22 -0.56 -1.28 38.12
N SER A 23 -0.22 -2.36 37.42
CA SER A 23 -0.26 -2.59 35.97
C SER A 23 -1.64 -2.69 35.30
N ALA A 24 -2.69 -2.04 35.81
CA ALA A 24 -4.02 -2.06 35.20
C ALA A 24 -4.91 -0.91 35.69
N SER A 25 -5.56 -0.22 34.75
CA SER A 25 -6.77 0.58 34.98
C SER A 25 -7.97 -0.38 35.02
N VAL A 26 -8.78 -0.35 36.07
CA VAL A 26 -10.03 -1.13 36.12
C VAL A 26 -11.00 -0.60 35.06
N ALA A 27 -10.93 0.69 34.75
CA ALA A 27 -11.77 1.32 33.73
C ALA A 27 -11.37 0.92 32.29
N LEU A 28 -10.07 0.92 31.99
CA LEU A 28 -9.56 0.88 30.60
C LEU A 28 -8.75 -0.38 30.24
N GLY A 29 -8.19 -1.08 31.22
CA GLY A 29 -7.39 -2.30 31.06
C GLY A 29 -5.91 -2.11 31.40
N HIS A 30 -5.04 -2.96 30.86
CA HIS A 30 -3.60 -2.94 31.13
C HIS A 30 -2.87 -1.77 30.47
N ASP A 31 -2.08 -1.01 31.22
CA ASP A 31 -1.21 0.05 30.68
C ASP A 31 -0.11 -0.56 29.79
N LEU A 32 0.07 0.00 28.59
CA LEU A 32 1.11 -0.39 27.64
C LEU A 32 2.20 0.67 27.48
N HIS A 33 1.80 1.94 27.51
CA HIS A 33 2.70 3.06 27.29
C HIS A 33 2.09 4.33 27.86
N GLN A 34 2.93 5.13 28.50
CA GLN A 34 2.59 6.45 29.02
C GLN A 34 3.72 7.44 28.69
N GLY A 35 3.34 8.64 28.26
CA GLY A 35 4.23 9.79 28.11
C GLY A 35 3.55 11.05 28.65
N SER A 36 4.34 11.96 29.24
CA SER A 36 3.85 13.24 29.77
C SER A 36 4.87 14.35 29.47
N VAL A 37 4.36 15.55 29.19
CA VAL A 37 5.16 16.74 28.91
C VAL A 37 4.58 17.93 29.66
N ASP A 38 5.43 18.64 30.40
CA ASP A 38 5.08 19.94 30.96
C ASP A 38 5.06 20.99 29.84
N ILE A 39 3.90 21.63 29.62
CA ILE A 39 3.68 22.54 28.48
C ILE A 39 3.49 24.00 28.91
N SER A 40 3.18 24.24 30.19
CA SER A 40 3.16 25.57 30.79
C SER A 40 3.18 25.48 32.31
N VAL A 41 3.22 26.62 32.99
CA VAL A 41 3.22 26.69 34.46
C VAL A 41 1.98 25.97 35.02
N GLY A 42 2.23 24.92 35.81
CA GLY A 42 1.18 24.11 36.43
C GLY A 42 0.30 23.38 35.40
N THR A 43 0.80 23.13 34.18
CA THR A 43 0.06 22.43 33.13
C THR A 43 0.94 21.40 32.41
N ASP A 44 0.49 20.13 32.42
CA ASP A 44 1.07 19.04 31.63
C ASP A 44 0.04 18.44 30.66
N ILE A 45 0.52 17.83 29.57
CA ILE A 45 -0.24 16.96 28.68
C ILE A 45 0.27 15.52 28.84
N THR A 46 -0.65 14.59 29.02
CA THR A 46 -0.33 13.16 29.17
C THR A 46 -1.06 12.34 28.10
N GLN A 47 -0.34 11.39 27.51
CA GLN A 47 -0.88 10.35 26.62
C GLN A 47 -0.71 8.99 27.29
N GLN A 48 -1.75 8.16 27.28
CA GLN A 48 -1.69 6.77 27.74
C GLN A 48 -2.38 5.81 26.76
N ILE A 49 -1.76 4.64 26.56
CA ILE A 49 -2.28 3.56 25.72
C ILE A 49 -2.53 2.34 26.60
N PHE A 50 -3.75 1.79 26.52
CA PHE A 50 -4.18 0.62 27.28
C PHE A 50 -4.58 -0.53 26.36
N TRP A 51 -4.33 -1.75 26.83
CA TRP A 51 -4.90 -2.97 26.28
C TRP A 51 -6.16 -3.37 27.05
N SER A 52 -7.28 -3.49 26.36
CA SER A 52 -8.57 -3.76 26.97
C SER A 52 -8.70 -5.18 27.55
N ASP A 53 -9.01 -5.30 28.84
CA ASP A 53 -9.19 -6.60 29.53
C ASP A 53 -10.36 -7.44 29.01
N THR A 54 -11.33 -6.79 28.35
CA THR A 54 -12.58 -7.47 27.95
C THR A 54 -12.61 -7.91 26.49
N TYR A 55 -11.79 -7.33 25.60
CA TYR A 55 -11.80 -7.59 24.15
C TYR A 55 -10.47 -7.10 23.56
N SER A 56 -9.92 -7.83 22.58
CA SER A 56 -8.58 -7.77 21.96
C SER A 56 -8.15 -6.45 21.30
N ASP A 57 -8.43 -5.30 21.92
CA ASP A 57 -8.31 -3.98 21.30
C ASP A 57 -7.61 -2.95 22.20
N LEU A 58 -7.11 -1.88 21.57
CA LEU A 58 -6.45 -0.75 22.21
C LEU A 58 -7.43 0.35 22.65
N ARG A 59 -7.00 1.16 23.62
CA ARG A 59 -7.61 2.42 24.03
C ARG A 59 -6.53 3.49 24.22
N THR A 60 -6.73 4.65 23.62
CA THR A 60 -5.79 5.78 23.75
C THR A 60 -6.50 6.97 24.37
N GLU A 61 -5.98 7.45 25.50
CA GLU A 61 -6.42 8.67 26.16
C GLU A 61 -5.38 9.77 26.07
N HIS A 62 -5.87 11.01 26.11
CA HIS A 62 -5.07 12.21 26.23
C HIS A 62 -5.74 13.12 27.24
N TYR A 63 -4.97 13.70 28.17
CA TYR A 63 -5.52 14.66 29.10
C TYR A 63 -4.52 15.72 29.53
N LEU A 64 -5.03 16.94 29.76
CA LEU A 64 -4.27 18.00 30.41
C LEU A 64 -4.53 17.95 31.91
N THR A 65 -3.49 18.04 32.72
CA THR A 65 -3.60 18.35 34.15
C THR A 65 -3.30 19.83 34.33
N TYR A 66 -4.21 20.58 34.94
CA TYR A 66 -4.05 22.01 35.20
C TYR A 66 -4.22 22.31 36.69
N THR A 67 -3.21 22.89 37.31
CA THR A 67 -3.31 23.42 38.68
C THR A 67 -3.63 24.92 38.63
N PRO A 68 -4.76 25.36 39.22
CA PRO A 68 -5.17 26.77 39.23
C PRO A 68 -4.05 27.74 39.62
N ASN A 69 -3.81 28.74 38.78
CA ASN A 69 -2.83 29.79 39.01
C ASN A 69 -3.18 31.07 38.23
N SER A 70 -2.44 32.16 38.49
CA SER A 70 -2.71 33.47 37.88
C SER A 70 -2.04 33.69 36.51
N GLN A 71 -1.24 32.75 36.02
CA GLN A 71 -0.44 32.89 34.80
C GLN A 71 -1.03 32.12 33.61
N VAL A 72 -1.67 30.99 33.88
CA VAL A 72 -2.41 30.17 32.91
C VAL A 72 -3.86 30.16 33.34
N LEU A 73 -4.76 30.64 32.49
CA LEU A 73 -6.17 30.80 32.82
C LEU A 73 -7.07 30.03 31.85
N PRO A 74 -8.13 29.37 32.36
CA PRO A 74 -9.20 28.85 31.52
C PRO A 74 -9.81 29.95 30.65
N THR A 75 -10.16 29.63 29.41
CA THR A 75 -10.79 30.55 28.47
C THR A 75 -11.73 29.79 27.57
N ILE A 76 -12.99 30.19 27.52
CA ILE A 76 -13.96 29.61 26.60
C ILE A 76 -13.93 30.38 25.30
N ALA A 77 -13.96 29.63 24.20
CA ALA A 77 -14.11 30.18 22.87
C ALA A 77 -15.31 29.57 22.17
N TYR A 78 -15.84 30.33 21.23
CA TYR A 78 -16.84 29.93 20.25
C TYR A 78 -16.45 30.56 18.92
N GLY A 79 -17.21 30.30 17.84
CA GLY A 79 -16.95 30.94 16.55
C GLY A 79 -17.22 32.46 16.57
N SER A 80 -17.41 33.07 15.40
CA SER A 80 -17.73 34.51 15.31
C SER A 80 -18.99 34.92 16.08
N THR A 81 -19.91 33.97 16.29
CA THR A 81 -21.12 34.11 17.11
C THR A 81 -21.38 32.77 17.81
N ILE A 82 -22.28 32.75 18.79
CA ILE A 82 -22.69 31.54 19.54
C ILE A 82 -23.28 30.44 18.63
N LEU A 83 -23.83 30.80 17.47
CA LEU A 83 -24.31 29.82 16.48
C LEU A 83 -23.22 29.34 15.51
N SER A 84 -22.06 30.00 15.49
CA SER A 84 -20.98 29.68 14.56
C SER A 84 -20.23 28.44 15.03
N LYS A 85 -20.16 27.41 14.18
CA LYS A 85 -19.34 26.22 14.44
C LYS A 85 -17.92 26.45 13.92
N ALA A 86 -16.92 26.15 14.73
CA ALA A 86 -15.51 26.25 14.39
C ALA A 86 -14.74 25.02 14.89
N THR A 87 -13.64 24.66 14.23
CA THR A 87 -12.78 23.59 14.73
C THR A 87 -12.03 24.04 15.99
N LEU A 88 -11.50 23.10 16.78
CA LEU A 88 -10.70 23.42 17.96
C LEU A 88 -9.51 24.31 17.56
N THR A 89 -8.78 23.94 16.51
CA THR A 89 -7.64 24.73 16.03
C THR A 89 -8.03 26.12 15.53
N SER A 90 -9.18 26.28 14.86
CA SER A 90 -9.64 27.60 14.41
C SER A 90 -10.01 28.51 15.57
N MET A 91 -10.58 27.95 16.65
CA MET A 91 -10.85 28.72 17.87
C MET A 91 -9.55 29.08 18.60
N ALA A 92 -8.56 28.18 18.65
CA ALA A 92 -7.23 28.48 19.18
C ALA A 92 -6.55 29.62 18.41
N GLN A 93 -6.54 29.55 17.08
CA GLN A 93 -5.99 30.60 16.20
C GLN A 93 -6.69 31.96 16.43
N SER A 94 -7.99 31.95 16.68
CA SER A 94 -8.72 33.19 17.03
C SER A 94 -8.21 33.79 18.34
N LEU A 95 -7.98 32.96 19.38
CA LEU A 95 -7.39 33.41 20.64
C LEU A 95 -5.95 33.91 20.45
N GLU A 96 -5.14 33.21 19.65
CA GLU A 96 -3.78 33.59 19.32
C GLU A 96 -3.72 34.93 18.57
N SER A 97 -4.66 35.17 17.66
CA SER A 97 -4.78 36.44 16.95
C SER A 97 -5.14 37.63 17.87
N GLN A 98 -5.70 37.34 19.05
CA GLN A 98 -5.99 38.33 20.10
C GLN A 98 -4.78 38.58 21.01
N GLY A 99 -3.63 37.96 20.74
CA GLY A 99 -2.38 38.15 21.48
C GLY A 99 -2.17 37.20 22.65
N LYS A 100 -3.09 36.27 22.89
CA LYS A 100 -2.95 35.18 23.86
C LYS A 100 -2.03 34.08 23.33
N ARG A 101 -1.34 33.34 24.19
CA ARG A 101 -0.76 32.04 23.84
C ARG A 101 -1.70 30.94 24.31
N VAL A 102 -2.09 30.04 23.41
CA VAL A 102 -2.88 28.86 23.78
C VAL A 102 -1.92 27.78 24.28
N VAL A 103 -2.15 27.28 25.49
CA VAL A 103 -1.37 26.19 26.10
C VAL A 103 -1.93 24.84 25.64
N GLY A 104 -3.25 24.70 25.72
CA GLY A 104 -3.97 23.53 25.23
C GLY A 104 -5.48 23.73 25.37
N GLY A 105 -6.27 22.75 24.94
CA GLY A 105 -7.72 22.82 25.08
C GLY A 105 -8.46 21.59 24.58
N ILE A 106 -9.74 21.54 24.89
CA ILE A 106 -10.67 20.48 24.49
C ILE A 106 -11.95 21.07 23.89
N ASN A 107 -12.71 20.27 23.15
CA ASN A 107 -14.06 20.68 22.74
C ASN A 107 -15.00 20.89 23.94
N GLY A 108 -16.07 21.65 23.74
CA GLY A 108 -16.95 22.12 24.80
C GLY A 108 -18.32 21.42 24.88
N ASP A 109 -19.34 22.26 25.04
CA ASP A 109 -20.73 21.88 25.31
C ASP A 109 -21.37 21.05 24.18
N TYR A 110 -22.47 20.38 24.50
CA TYR A 110 -23.38 19.86 23.50
C TYR A 110 -24.00 21.02 22.71
N TYR A 111 -24.35 20.75 21.46
CA TYR A 111 -24.96 21.74 20.59
C TYR A 111 -25.91 21.10 19.58
N ALA A 112 -26.87 21.90 19.11
CA ALA A 112 -27.74 21.49 18.03
C ALA A 112 -26.94 21.51 16.71
N LEU A 113 -26.60 20.33 16.17
CA LEU A 113 -25.80 20.22 14.93
C LEU A 113 -26.33 21.07 13.77
N ALA A 114 -27.66 21.18 13.64
CA ALA A 114 -28.33 21.92 12.57
C ALA A 114 -28.15 23.44 12.67
N THR A 115 -28.06 24.00 13.87
CA THR A 115 -28.05 25.45 14.10
C THR A 115 -26.76 25.97 14.72
N GLY A 116 -25.92 25.09 15.25
CA GLY A 116 -24.74 25.45 16.03
C GLY A 116 -25.03 25.94 17.45
N SER A 117 -26.29 26.07 17.84
CA SER A 117 -26.66 26.58 19.17
C SER A 117 -26.16 25.66 20.28
N PRO A 118 -25.36 26.16 21.25
CA PRO A 118 -25.02 25.40 22.45
C PRO A 118 -26.29 25.11 23.25
N VAL A 119 -26.29 23.99 23.99
CA VAL A 119 -27.44 23.57 24.79
C VAL A 119 -27.44 24.28 26.14
N GLY A 120 -26.31 24.26 26.85
CA GLY A 120 -26.12 24.83 28.17
C GLY A 120 -25.76 26.32 28.19
N VAL A 121 -25.21 26.74 29.32
CA VAL A 121 -24.73 28.11 29.54
C VAL A 121 -23.39 28.32 28.83
N VAL A 122 -23.15 29.54 28.37
CA VAL A 122 -21.84 30.03 27.96
C VAL A 122 -21.62 31.37 28.65
N ILE A 123 -20.62 31.47 29.51
CA ILE A 123 -20.17 32.72 30.16
C ILE A 123 -18.73 32.97 29.71
N THR A 124 -18.44 34.18 29.24
CA THR A 124 -17.07 34.62 28.92
C THR A 124 -16.85 36.02 29.49
N ASN A 125 -15.69 36.25 30.11
CA ASN A 125 -15.38 37.48 30.85
C ASN A 125 -16.50 37.93 31.82
N GLY A 126 -17.20 37.00 32.46
CA GLY A 126 -18.32 37.25 33.38
C GLY A 126 -19.65 37.61 32.71
N VAL A 127 -19.68 37.70 31.38
CA VAL A 127 -20.89 38.00 30.60
C VAL A 127 -21.54 36.70 30.10
N ILE A 128 -22.83 36.56 30.35
CA ILE A 128 -23.65 35.44 29.89
C ILE A 128 -23.87 35.60 28.39
N GLN A 129 -23.16 34.80 27.59
CA GLN A 129 -23.28 34.78 26.13
C GLN A 129 -24.45 33.92 25.66
N SER A 130 -24.79 32.87 26.41
CA SER A 130 -25.95 32.01 26.14
C SER A 130 -26.44 31.39 27.43
N ALA A 131 -27.75 31.27 27.62
CA ALA A 131 -28.34 30.58 28.77
C ALA A 131 -29.68 29.95 28.38
N PRO A 132 -29.88 28.63 28.60
CA PRO A 132 -31.17 27.99 28.37
C PRO A 132 -32.16 28.38 29.47
N SER A 133 -33.43 28.40 29.12
CA SER A 133 -34.52 28.67 30.05
C SER A 133 -34.94 27.49 30.93
N THR A 134 -34.60 26.25 30.54
CA THR A 134 -34.99 25.02 31.27
C THR A 134 -34.39 24.92 32.67
N ASP A 135 -33.57 25.89 33.04
CA ASP A 135 -33.06 26.19 34.37
C ASP A 135 -34.08 26.89 35.31
N SER A 136 -35.27 27.25 34.82
CA SER A 136 -36.29 28.01 35.57
C SER A 136 -37.35 27.16 36.29
N SER A 137 -37.31 25.82 36.21
CA SER A 137 -38.30 24.97 36.89
C SER A 137 -37.98 24.80 38.38
N ALA A 138 -38.98 24.96 39.26
CA ALA A 138 -38.85 24.65 40.69
C ALA A 138 -38.55 23.16 40.96
N SER A 139 -38.69 22.31 39.93
CA SER A 139 -38.50 20.86 39.95
C SER A 139 -37.07 20.39 39.63
N GLY A 140 -36.11 21.31 39.47
CA GLY A 140 -34.69 21.00 39.23
C GLY A 140 -34.23 21.29 37.79
N SER A 141 -32.92 21.55 37.65
CA SER A 141 -32.26 21.56 36.33
C SER A 141 -31.70 20.18 36.07
N TRP A 142 -31.76 19.73 34.82
CA TRP A 142 -31.09 18.51 34.37
C TRP A 142 -29.70 18.80 33.79
N TYR A 143 -29.31 20.08 33.64
CA TYR A 143 -28.02 20.48 33.08
C TYR A 143 -27.01 20.85 34.17
N TRP A 144 -25.78 20.40 34.00
CA TRP A 144 -24.62 20.78 34.80
C TRP A 144 -23.78 21.80 34.05
N GLY A 145 -22.78 22.35 34.72
CA GLY A 145 -21.77 23.18 34.09
C GLY A 145 -20.51 23.22 34.94
N ILE A 146 -19.41 23.60 34.30
CA ILE A 146 -18.17 23.97 34.97
C ILE A 146 -18.01 25.48 34.87
N GLY A 147 -17.73 26.11 36.02
CA GLY A 147 -17.40 27.52 36.13
C GLY A 147 -15.95 27.69 36.58
N PHE A 148 -15.32 28.77 36.12
CA PHE A 148 -13.98 29.18 36.51
C PHE A 148 -14.00 30.60 37.04
N THR A 149 -13.37 30.82 38.18
CA THR A 149 -13.18 32.13 38.80
C THR A 149 -11.99 32.87 38.20
N SER A 150 -11.88 34.18 38.48
CA SER A 150 -10.81 35.02 37.92
C SER A 150 -9.38 34.60 38.30
N ASP A 151 -9.21 33.80 39.35
CA ASP A 151 -7.93 33.21 39.78
C ASP A 151 -7.68 31.82 39.18
N GLY A 152 -8.56 31.36 38.28
CA GLY A 152 -8.45 30.07 37.59
C GLY A 152 -9.05 28.88 38.35
N THR A 153 -9.60 29.07 39.55
CA THR A 153 -10.22 27.98 40.33
C THR A 153 -11.50 27.48 39.65
N ALA A 154 -11.69 26.17 39.60
CA ALA A 154 -12.85 25.53 38.98
C ALA A 154 -13.89 25.05 40.00
N PHE A 155 -15.17 25.05 39.60
CA PHE A 155 -16.24 24.40 40.34
C PHE A 155 -17.28 23.79 39.40
N ILE A 156 -17.93 22.71 39.83
CA ILE A 156 -18.99 22.02 39.07
C ILE A 156 -20.32 22.17 39.81
N GLY A 157 -21.31 22.74 39.14
CA GLY A 157 -22.64 22.99 39.70
C GLY A 157 -23.73 23.01 38.63
N GLN A 158 -24.90 23.53 38.99
CA GLN A 158 -26.01 23.69 38.04
C GLN A 158 -26.28 25.19 37.86
N PRO A 159 -25.86 25.83 36.75
CA PRO A 159 -25.92 27.29 36.56
C PRO A 159 -27.27 27.93 36.92
N LYS A 160 -28.39 27.30 36.53
CA LYS A 160 -29.74 27.72 36.94
C LYS A 160 -30.02 29.20 36.66
N ILE A 161 -29.62 29.68 35.49
CA ILE A 161 -29.77 31.10 35.12
C ILE A 161 -31.24 31.38 34.76
N ALA A 162 -32.00 31.89 35.72
CA ALA A 162 -33.35 32.37 35.53
C ALA A 162 -33.34 33.79 34.96
N ILE A 163 -34.07 33.98 33.85
CA ILE A 163 -34.19 35.27 33.16
C ILE A 163 -35.64 35.74 33.26
N GLN A 164 -35.85 36.89 33.89
CA GLN A 164 -37.18 37.45 34.14
C GLN A 164 -37.23 38.90 33.69
N ALA A 165 -38.18 39.21 32.82
CA ALA A 165 -38.43 40.56 32.32
C ALA A 165 -39.63 41.20 33.02
N TYR A 166 -39.62 42.52 33.17
CA TYR A 166 -40.67 43.29 33.81
C TYR A 166 -41.05 44.49 32.95
N TRP A 167 -42.34 44.61 32.63
CA TRP A 167 -42.93 45.77 31.97
C TRP A 167 -44.40 45.90 32.41
N GLY A 168 -44.97 47.11 32.35
CA GLY A 168 -46.34 47.35 32.83
C GLY A 168 -46.61 46.96 34.29
N GLY A 169 -45.57 46.83 35.13
CA GLY A 169 -45.67 46.34 36.51
C GLY A 169 -45.87 44.82 36.66
N VAL A 170 -45.75 44.05 35.57
CA VAL A 170 -45.94 42.59 35.53
C VAL A 170 -44.62 41.90 35.20
N GLY A 171 -44.35 40.78 35.88
CA GLY A 171 -43.18 39.93 35.61
C GLY A 171 -43.48 38.83 34.59
N HIS A 172 -42.57 38.64 33.65
CA HIS A 172 -42.65 37.67 32.56
C HIS A 172 -41.38 36.82 32.50
N ASN A 173 -41.54 35.50 32.46
CA ASN A 173 -40.39 34.60 32.34
C ASN A 173 -39.91 34.54 30.89
N ILE A 174 -38.61 34.70 30.65
CA ILE A 174 -37.99 34.47 29.34
C ILE A 174 -37.72 32.98 29.18
N THR A 175 -38.79 32.22 28.95
CA THR A 175 -38.78 30.75 28.89
C THR A 175 -38.16 30.16 27.63
N GLY A 176 -37.66 30.98 26.72
CA GLY A 176 -36.82 30.59 25.59
C GLY A 176 -35.33 30.83 25.81
N GLY A 177 -34.95 31.54 26.89
CA GLY A 177 -33.56 31.79 27.27
C GLY A 177 -32.90 32.97 26.56
N LEU A 178 -31.60 33.15 26.80
CA LEU A 178 -30.74 34.13 26.14
C LEU A 178 -29.96 33.47 25.01
N ASN A 179 -30.02 34.07 23.81
CA ASN A 179 -29.29 33.64 22.62
C ASN A 179 -29.49 32.16 22.30
N LYS A 180 -30.75 31.72 22.31
CA LYS A 180 -31.20 30.40 21.86
C LYS A 180 -32.08 30.54 20.63
N VAL A 181 -32.13 29.51 19.80
CA VAL A 181 -33.04 29.50 18.63
C VAL A 181 -34.48 29.52 19.13
N ARG A 182 -35.27 30.48 18.64
CA ARG A 182 -36.67 30.66 19.06
C ARG A 182 -37.51 29.43 18.72
N SER A 183 -38.04 28.77 19.75
CA SER A 183 -38.94 27.63 19.63
C SER A 183 -40.34 28.05 19.15
N SER A 184 -41.10 27.12 18.57
CA SER A 184 -42.50 27.34 18.18
C SER A 184 -43.42 27.59 19.39
N THR A 185 -43.19 26.89 20.50
CA THR A 185 -44.03 26.95 21.70
C THR A 185 -43.24 27.24 22.98
N GLY A 186 -42.01 27.75 22.86
CA GLY A 186 -41.10 27.96 23.99
C GLY A 186 -41.26 29.28 24.75
N GLY A 187 -42.22 30.14 24.39
CA GLY A 187 -42.41 31.46 25.00
C GLY A 187 -41.37 32.51 24.55
N TYR A 188 -41.07 33.48 25.43
CA TYR A 188 -40.17 34.60 25.11
C TYR A 188 -38.69 34.19 25.05
N THR A 189 -37.97 34.64 24.02
CA THR A 189 -36.51 34.50 23.87
C THR A 189 -35.87 35.88 23.76
N LEU A 190 -34.73 36.09 24.44
CA LEU A 190 -33.94 37.31 24.32
C LEU A 190 -32.72 37.06 23.42
N LEU A 191 -32.50 37.91 22.44
CA LEU A 191 -31.41 37.79 21.47
C LEU A 191 -30.57 39.06 21.43
N ASN A 192 -29.26 38.93 21.28
CA ASN A 192 -28.33 40.04 21.00
C ASN A 192 -27.30 39.66 19.93
N SER A 193 -26.33 40.52 19.68
CA SER A 193 -25.30 40.31 18.65
C SER A 193 -24.43 39.07 18.87
N SER A 194 -24.32 38.54 20.09
CA SER A 194 -23.59 37.29 20.35
C SER A 194 -24.30 36.08 19.75
N PHE A 195 -25.62 36.14 19.50
CA PHE A 195 -26.36 35.09 18.81
C PHE A 195 -26.02 35.03 17.31
N SER A 196 -26.32 36.11 16.61
CA SER A 196 -26.11 36.31 15.17
C SER A 196 -26.38 37.79 14.81
N SER A 197 -26.13 38.19 13.57
CA SER A 197 -26.53 39.51 13.05
C SER A 197 -28.05 39.63 12.83
N THR A 198 -28.77 38.51 12.85
CA THR A 198 -30.23 38.44 12.68
C THR A 198 -30.86 37.45 13.66
N THR A 199 -32.17 37.53 13.86
CA THR A 199 -32.89 36.67 14.82
C THR A 199 -33.01 35.20 14.40
N GLN A 200 -32.64 34.85 13.16
CA GLN A 200 -32.76 33.50 12.59
C GLN A 200 -34.20 32.92 12.64
N ASN A 201 -35.21 33.77 12.87
CA ASN A 201 -36.60 33.34 12.98
C ASN A 201 -37.10 32.76 11.64
N THR A 202 -37.67 31.56 11.69
CA THR A 202 -38.20 30.83 10.51
C THR A 202 -39.72 30.86 10.38
N SER A 203 -40.41 31.49 11.33
CA SER A 203 -41.87 31.48 11.44
C SER A 203 -42.40 32.82 11.95
N ALA A 204 -43.71 33.04 11.85
CA ALA A 204 -44.33 34.28 12.27
C ALA A 204 -44.33 34.46 13.79
N GLY A 205 -44.13 35.70 14.25
CA GLY A 205 -44.05 36.03 15.66
C GLY A 205 -44.06 37.54 15.91
N VAL A 206 -43.78 37.91 17.15
CA VAL A 206 -43.60 39.30 17.58
C VAL A 206 -42.13 39.47 17.98
N ASP A 207 -41.49 40.51 17.47
CA ASP A 207 -40.12 40.91 17.77
C ASP A 207 -40.12 42.34 18.31
N VAL A 208 -39.51 42.56 19.48
CA VAL A 208 -39.36 43.88 20.10
C VAL A 208 -37.90 44.25 20.17
N VAL A 209 -37.53 45.36 19.53
CA VAL A 209 -36.18 45.91 19.56
C VAL A 209 -36.02 46.75 20.83
N LEU A 210 -35.03 46.39 21.64
CA LEU A 210 -34.74 46.96 22.94
C LEU A 210 -33.36 47.63 22.91
N ALA A 211 -33.30 48.90 23.32
CA ALA A 211 -32.05 49.63 23.49
C ALA A 211 -31.67 49.70 24.98
N PRO A 212 -30.46 49.27 25.39
CA PRO A 212 -30.03 49.35 26.79
C PRO A 212 -29.98 50.79 27.30
N VAL A 213 -30.35 50.98 28.57
CA VAL A 213 -30.20 52.22 29.33
C VAL A 213 -28.97 52.08 30.22
N THR A 214 -28.01 52.98 30.08
CA THR A 214 -26.70 52.86 30.74
C THR A 214 -26.48 53.84 31.90
N ASP A 215 -27.36 54.82 32.09
CA ASP A 215 -27.22 55.88 33.11
C ASP A 215 -27.19 55.35 34.56
N GLN A 216 -27.71 54.15 34.79
CA GLN A 216 -27.84 53.54 36.12
C GLN A 216 -26.88 52.37 36.36
N VAL A 217 -26.00 52.07 35.40
CA VAL A 217 -25.02 50.97 35.52
C VAL A 217 -24.15 51.15 36.77
N GLY A 218 -23.98 50.07 37.53
CA GLY A 218 -23.27 50.03 38.80
C GLY A 218 -24.14 50.34 40.04
N GLN A 219 -25.38 50.81 39.87
CA GLN A 219 -26.33 50.92 40.98
C GLN A 219 -26.90 49.55 41.34
N THR A 220 -27.39 49.39 42.58
CA THR A 220 -28.01 48.15 43.04
C THR A 220 -29.53 48.30 43.16
N VAL A 221 -30.26 47.25 42.79
CA VAL A 221 -31.72 47.14 42.97
C VAL A 221 -32.01 45.92 43.82
N THR A 222 -32.79 46.08 44.90
CA THR A 222 -33.28 44.97 45.70
C THR A 222 -34.71 44.64 45.28
N ARG A 223 -34.93 43.41 44.81
CA ARG A 223 -36.26 42.90 44.48
C ARG A 223 -37.13 42.72 45.71
N ALA A 224 -38.44 42.60 45.51
CA ALA A 224 -39.40 42.33 46.59
C ALA A 224 -39.13 41.03 47.35
N ASP A 225 -38.42 40.07 46.75
CA ASP A 225 -38.02 38.81 47.38
C ASP A 225 -36.64 38.86 48.08
N GLY A 226 -36.05 40.05 48.20
CA GLY A 226 -34.80 40.28 48.92
C GLY A 226 -33.52 40.05 48.11
N VAL A 227 -33.63 39.59 46.86
CA VAL A 227 -32.46 39.44 45.98
C VAL A 227 -31.95 40.82 45.56
N THR A 228 -30.66 41.07 45.78
CA THR A 228 -29.98 42.30 45.36
C THR A 228 -29.28 42.05 44.03
N LEU A 229 -29.56 42.91 43.05
CA LEU A 229 -29.02 42.87 41.71
C LEU A 229 -28.19 44.11 41.44
N THR A 230 -27.14 43.97 40.64
CA THR A 230 -26.38 45.12 40.12
C THR A 230 -26.89 45.47 38.73
N ILE A 231 -27.22 46.74 38.49
CA ILE A 231 -27.58 47.21 37.16
C ILE A 231 -26.33 47.15 36.27
N SER A 232 -26.46 46.52 35.11
CA SER A 232 -25.38 46.24 34.16
C SER A 232 -25.83 46.57 32.74
N ASP A 233 -24.88 46.97 31.89
CA ASP A 233 -25.07 47.12 30.44
C ASP A 233 -24.85 45.81 29.68
N GLN A 234 -24.49 44.74 30.39
CA GLN A 234 -24.33 43.38 29.88
C GLN A 234 -25.09 42.36 30.74
N PRO A 235 -25.49 41.22 30.17
CA PRO A 235 -26.17 40.15 30.92
C PRO A 235 -25.15 39.46 31.83
N VAL A 236 -25.19 39.77 33.13
CA VAL A 236 -24.30 39.19 34.15
C VAL A 236 -25.13 38.46 35.20
N VAL A 237 -24.56 37.44 35.84
CA VAL A 237 -25.26 36.69 36.90
C VAL A 237 -25.50 37.61 38.10
N ASN A 238 -26.72 37.58 38.65
CA ASN A 238 -27.22 38.50 39.66
C ASN A 238 -27.20 39.98 39.19
N GLY A 239 -27.42 40.19 37.89
CA GLY A 239 -27.52 41.49 37.25
C GLY A 239 -28.95 41.85 36.80
N ARG A 240 -29.21 43.15 36.66
CA ARG A 240 -30.38 43.72 35.96
C ARG A 240 -29.92 44.52 34.76
N MET A 241 -30.53 44.31 33.61
CA MET A 241 -30.43 45.21 32.46
C MET A 241 -31.73 46.00 32.31
N THR A 242 -31.63 47.31 32.10
CA THR A 242 -32.80 48.16 31.81
C THR A 242 -32.78 48.55 30.34
N PHE A 243 -33.93 48.51 29.69
CA PHE A 243 -34.09 48.82 28.27
C PHE A 243 -35.19 49.84 28.02
N VAL A 244 -35.10 50.57 26.91
CA VAL A 244 -36.23 51.27 26.29
C VAL A 244 -36.66 50.55 25.02
N VAL A 245 -37.97 50.42 24.82
CA VAL A 245 -38.56 49.86 23.61
C VAL A 245 -38.37 50.84 22.47
N GLU A 246 -37.73 50.41 21.38
CA GLU A 246 -37.58 51.22 20.18
C GLU A 246 -38.56 50.84 19.07
N GLN A 247 -38.85 49.55 18.94
CA GLN A 247 -39.74 49.02 17.90
C GLN A 247 -40.47 47.79 18.39
N VAL A 248 -41.74 47.66 18.00
CA VAL A 248 -42.55 46.45 18.16
C VAL A 248 -42.97 46.02 16.76
N LEU A 249 -42.61 44.79 16.37
CA LEU A 249 -42.76 44.29 15.02
C LEU A 249 -43.50 42.95 15.03
N GLU A 250 -44.54 42.82 14.22
CA GLU A 250 -45.09 41.52 13.84
C GLU A 250 -44.36 41.02 12.60
N SER A 251 -43.45 40.08 12.78
CA SER A 251 -42.56 39.59 11.73
C SER A 251 -43.02 38.22 11.24
N SER A 252 -42.88 37.96 9.93
CA SER A 252 -43.12 36.63 9.34
C SER A 252 -41.84 35.82 9.12
N ARG A 253 -40.67 36.45 9.33
CA ARG A 253 -39.32 35.93 9.08
C ARG A 253 -38.29 36.65 9.96
N SER A 254 -37.05 36.19 9.94
CA SER A 254 -35.90 36.82 10.60
C SER A 254 -35.80 38.32 10.36
N ILE A 255 -35.49 39.07 11.43
CA ILE A 255 -35.16 40.50 11.39
C ILE A 255 -33.69 40.72 11.77
N SER A 256 -33.14 41.91 11.48
CA SER A 256 -31.80 42.29 11.94
C SER A 256 -31.79 42.49 13.46
N ILE A 257 -30.69 42.12 14.10
CA ILE A 257 -30.39 42.50 15.49
C ILE A 257 -29.44 43.71 15.41
N PRO A 258 -29.90 44.94 15.70
CA PRO A 258 -29.03 46.11 15.58
C PRO A 258 -27.87 46.06 16.58
N ALA A 259 -26.73 46.64 16.20
CA ALA A 259 -25.54 46.68 17.05
C ALA A 259 -25.84 47.36 18.41
N GLY A 260 -25.40 46.72 19.50
CA GLY A 260 -25.62 47.20 20.88
C GLY A 260 -27.06 47.06 21.37
N LYS A 261 -27.98 46.46 20.59
CA LYS A 261 -29.39 46.30 20.94
C LYS A 261 -29.75 44.83 21.10
N TYR A 262 -30.92 44.62 21.69
CA TYR A 262 -31.48 43.31 21.97
C TYR A 262 -32.82 43.16 21.24
N VAL A 263 -33.20 41.93 20.97
CA VAL A 263 -34.53 41.59 20.44
C VAL A 263 -35.19 40.61 21.40
N LEU A 264 -36.30 41.02 22.01
CA LEU A 264 -37.20 40.15 22.75
C LEU A 264 -38.25 39.60 21.78
N THR A 265 -38.29 38.27 21.61
CA THR A 265 -39.07 37.64 20.55
C THR A 265 -39.94 36.49 21.05
N VAL A 266 -41.10 36.31 20.43
CA VAL A 266 -42.00 35.17 20.68
C VAL A 266 -42.66 34.68 19.39
N ASN A 267 -42.91 33.38 19.32
CA ASN A 267 -43.59 32.76 18.18
C ASN A 267 -45.12 32.89 18.31
N ASN A 268 -45.83 33.12 17.21
CA ASN A 268 -47.30 33.17 17.21
C ASN A 268 -47.95 31.85 17.66
N GLN A 269 -47.26 30.71 17.49
CA GLN A 269 -47.76 29.41 17.96
C GLN A 269 -47.76 29.26 19.49
N CYS A 270 -47.14 30.17 20.24
CA CYS A 270 -47.29 30.24 21.70
C CYS A 270 -48.69 30.72 22.12
N GLY A 271 -49.43 31.37 21.22
CA GLY A 271 -50.79 31.86 21.44
C GLY A 271 -50.88 33.28 22.02
N PRO A 272 -52.08 33.86 22.06
CA PRO A 272 -52.32 35.26 22.44
C PRO A 272 -51.79 35.65 23.83
N ASP A 273 -51.85 34.75 24.80
CA ASP A 273 -51.35 34.99 26.17
C ASP A 273 -49.85 35.36 26.21
N TRP A 274 -49.09 34.94 25.19
CA TRP A 274 -47.68 35.30 25.02
C TRP A 274 -47.47 36.42 24.00
N THR A 275 -48.27 36.48 22.94
CA THR A 275 -48.04 37.50 21.90
C THR A 275 -48.61 38.86 22.28
N ASP A 276 -49.78 38.90 22.89
CA ASP A 276 -50.51 40.15 23.15
C ASP A 276 -49.80 41.07 24.14
N PRO A 277 -49.19 40.58 25.24
CA PRO A 277 -48.40 41.43 26.13
C PRO A 277 -47.21 42.09 25.43
N LEU A 278 -46.60 41.39 24.47
CA LEU A 278 -45.46 41.90 23.72
C LEU A 278 -45.87 42.90 22.62
N LYS A 279 -47.04 42.70 22.00
CA LYS A 279 -47.65 43.66 21.06
C LYS A 279 -48.11 44.95 21.74
N ALA A 280 -48.48 44.86 23.02
CA ALA A 280 -49.00 45.99 23.78
C ALA A 280 -47.91 47.01 24.17
N LEU A 281 -46.63 46.61 24.18
CA LEU A 281 -45.51 47.49 24.47
C LEU A 281 -45.49 48.72 23.54
N GLN A 282 -45.22 49.89 24.10
CA GLN A 282 -45.13 51.14 23.33
C GLN A 282 -43.68 51.61 23.19
N VAL A 283 -43.37 52.28 22.08
CA VAL A 283 -42.05 52.92 21.89
C VAL A 283 -41.81 53.93 23.03
N GLY A 284 -40.64 53.84 23.65
CA GLY A 284 -40.25 54.62 24.82
C GLY A 284 -40.59 53.98 26.17
N GLU A 285 -41.36 52.88 26.20
CA GLU A 285 -41.63 52.13 27.43
C GLU A 285 -40.37 51.43 27.94
N THR A 286 -40.26 51.28 29.26
CA THR A 286 -39.10 50.63 29.90
C THR A 286 -39.37 49.13 30.11
N VAL A 287 -38.35 48.32 29.85
CA VAL A 287 -38.32 46.88 30.15
C VAL A 287 -37.09 46.59 31.00
N ASP A 288 -37.28 46.10 32.23
CA ASP A 288 -36.19 45.60 33.07
C ASP A 288 -36.04 44.09 32.88
N ILE A 289 -34.82 43.56 32.78
CA ILE A 289 -34.55 42.13 32.67
C ILE A 289 -33.51 41.71 33.70
N ASP A 290 -33.91 40.81 34.59
CA ASP A 290 -33.09 40.25 35.65
C ASP A 290 -32.49 38.90 35.23
N PHE A 291 -31.22 38.69 35.55
CA PHE A 291 -30.49 37.44 35.35
C PHE A 291 -30.03 36.94 36.72
N THR A 292 -30.62 35.85 37.21
CA THR A 292 -30.34 35.32 38.57
C THR A 292 -30.00 33.85 38.51
N SER A 293 -28.94 33.41 39.19
CA SER A 293 -28.71 31.98 39.40
C SER A 293 -29.59 31.47 40.54
N ARG A 294 -30.18 30.27 40.36
CA ARG A 294 -30.90 29.55 41.42
C ARG A 294 -30.11 28.38 42.00
N ASP A 295 -28.81 28.30 41.72
CA ASP A 295 -27.93 27.36 42.42
C ASP A 295 -27.66 27.90 43.83
N SER A 296 -28.17 27.24 44.85
CA SER A 296 -27.89 27.62 46.24
C SER A 296 -26.57 27.07 46.76
N ALA A 297 -25.93 26.15 46.02
CA ALA A 297 -24.67 25.53 46.43
C ALA A 297 -23.43 26.29 45.93
N HIS A 298 -23.56 27.10 44.87
CA HIS A 298 -22.44 27.80 44.24
C HIS A 298 -22.82 29.24 43.87
N ASP A 299 -21.86 30.16 44.04
CA ASP A 299 -22.01 31.54 43.60
C ASP A 299 -21.55 31.69 42.13
N TRP A 300 -22.49 31.51 41.21
CA TRP A 300 -22.24 31.68 39.77
C TRP A 300 -21.91 33.12 39.37
N SER A 301 -22.05 34.12 40.25
CA SER A 301 -21.57 35.48 39.97
C SER A 301 -20.04 35.62 39.99
N GLN A 302 -19.33 34.63 40.53
CA GLN A 302 -17.87 34.55 40.48
C GLN A 302 -17.33 33.93 39.18
N ALA A 303 -18.19 33.29 38.37
CA ALA A 303 -17.76 32.63 37.15
C ALA A 303 -17.42 33.68 36.07
N VAL A 304 -16.14 33.82 35.75
CA VAL A 304 -15.69 34.63 34.61
C VAL A 304 -15.74 33.84 33.31
N GLU A 305 -15.55 32.52 33.38
CA GLU A 305 -15.71 31.59 32.28
C GLU A 305 -16.62 30.46 32.75
N ALA A 306 -17.65 30.07 31.98
CA ALA A 306 -18.44 28.88 32.28
C ALA A 306 -19.05 28.23 31.03
N ILE A 307 -19.10 26.91 31.03
CA ILE A 307 -19.68 26.12 29.95
C ILE A 307 -20.58 25.01 30.49
N GLY A 308 -21.64 24.71 29.74
CA GLY A 308 -22.60 23.65 30.07
C GLY A 308 -22.09 22.23 29.80
N ALA A 309 -22.72 21.27 30.48
CA ALA A 309 -22.58 19.84 30.28
C ALA A 309 -23.86 19.11 30.72
N PRO A 310 -24.39 18.12 29.97
CA PRO A 310 -25.65 17.47 30.31
C PRO A 310 -25.57 16.54 31.53
N SER A 311 -24.40 15.95 31.80
CA SER A 311 -24.28 14.89 32.79
C SER A 311 -23.08 15.08 33.71
N ARG A 312 -23.34 14.94 35.02
CA ARG A 312 -22.28 14.74 36.02
C ARG A 312 -21.88 13.27 36.02
N LEU A 313 -20.60 13.02 35.84
CA LEU A 313 -20.02 11.68 35.82
C LEU A 313 -19.57 11.23 37.22
N VAL A 314 -18.95 12.14 37.95
CA VAL A 314 -18.37 11.86 39.27
C VAL A 314 -18.91 12.87 40.28
N ASN A 315 -19.31 12.38 41.44
CA ASN A 315 -19.73 13.19 42.58
C ASN A 315 -19.15 12.61 43.87
N ASN A 316 -18.39 13.42 44.60
CA ASN A 316 -17.71 13.02 45.83
C ASN A 316 -16.86 11.73 45.67
N GLY A 317 -16.11 11.65 44.57
CA GLY A 317 -15.22 10.52 44.25
C GLY A 317 -15.93 9.21 43.87
N ALA A 318 -17.24 9.26 43.60
CA ALA A 318 -18.03 8.10 43.17
C ALA A 318 -18.76 8.38 41.85
N VAL A 319 -19.01 7.32 41.07
CA VAL A 319 -19.75 7.40 39.81
C VAL A 319 -21.21 7.81 40.08
N ASP A 320 -21.69 8.86 39.41
CA ASP A 320 -23.07 9.35 39.51
C ASP A 320 -23.97 8.76 38.42
N TYR A 321 -24.25 7.46 38.52
CA TYR A 321 -25.11 6.75 37.56
C TYR A 321 -26.44 7.45 37.32
N SER A 322 -27.02 8.09 38.34
CA SER A 322 -28.32 8.75 38.25
C SER A 322 -28.34 9.88 37.21
N SER A 323 -27.20 10.54 36.99
CA SER A 323 -27.09 11.70 36.10
C SER A 323 -26.94 11.35 34.62
N PHE A 324 -26.55 10.12 34.26
CA PHE A 324 -26.31 9.74 32.86
C PHE A 324 -26.95 8.42 32.43
N ARG A 325 -27.58 7.65 33.33
CA ARG A 325 -28.24 6.37 32.97
C ARG A 325 -29.37 6.53 31.94
N GLY A 326 -29.95 7.73 31.82
CA GLY A 326 -30.96 8.06 30.82
C GLY A 326 -30.40 8.47 29.44
N ASP A 327 -29.08 8.70 29.33
CA ASP A 327 -28.43 8.99 28.04
C ASP A 327 -28.39 7.70 27.20
N SER A 328 -28.93 7.77 25.98
CA SER A 328 -28.92 6.65 25.03
C SER A 328 -27.50 6.21 24.63
N ASN A 329 -26.50 7.07 24.83
CA ASN A 329 -25.09 6.80 24.59
C ASN A 329 -24.32 6.39 25.84
N ALA A 330 -24.95 6.24 27.00
CA ALA A 330 -24.23 5.93 28.25
C ALA A 330 -23.41 4.63 28.15
N ASN A 331 -23.99 3.59 27.55
CA ASN A 331 -23.43 2.23 27.49
C ASN A 331 -22.72 1.90 26.16
N THR A 332 -22.56 2.87 25.25
CA THR A 332 -21.90 2.64 23.96
C THR A 332 -20.41 3.01 24.04
N ARG A 333 -19.55 2.26 23.35
CA ARG A 333 -18.12 2.61 23.24
C ARG A 333 -17.94 3.65 22.15
N ARG A 334 -17.47 4.83 22.53
CA ARG A 334 -17.27 5.97 21.63
C ARG A 334 -16.08 6.80 22.12
N ALA A 335 -15.62 7.73 21.28
CA ALA A 335 -14.75 8.79 21.76
C ALA A 335 -15.48 9.66 22.80
N ARG A 336 -14.77 10.13 23.83
CA ARG A 336 -15.34 10.84 24.98
C ARG A 336 -14.51 12.08 25.30
N THR A 337 -15.20 13.15 25.67
CA THR A 337 -14.61 14.34 26.29
C THR A 337 -15.23 14.54 27.66
N ALA A 338 -14.42 14.87 28.65
CA ALA A 338 -14.88 15.16 30.00
C ALA A 338 -13.96 16.17 30.68
N ILE A 339 -14.44 16.75 31.78
CA ILE A 339 -13.61 17.59 32.64
C ILE A 339 -13.88 17.24 34.10
N GLY A 340 -12.81 17.10 34.88
CA GLY A 340 -12.87 16.67 36.27
C GLY A 340 -12.04 17.56 37.20
N ILE A 341 -12.46 17.66 38.45
CA ILE A 341 -11.79 18.41 39.51
C ILE A 341 -11.28 17.41 40.53
N LYS A 342 -9.97 17.43 40.80
CA LYS A 342 -9.29 16.64 41.83
C LYS A 342 -9.53 17.22 43.22
N ALA A 343 -9.26 16.42 44.25
CA ALA A 343 -9.44 16.83 45.65
C ALA A 343 -8.58 18.06 46.06
N ASP A 344 -7.45 18.28 45.37
CA ASP A 344 -6.54 19.42 45.59
C ASP A 344 -6.94 20.68 44.80
N GLY A 345 -8.00 20.61 43.99
CA GLY A 345 -8.46 21.70 43.13
C GLY A 345 -7.86 21.69 41.72
N SER A 346 -6.90 20.81 41.42
CA SER A 346 -6.38 20.63 40.06
C SER A 346 -7.47 20.06 39.14
N VAL A 347 -7.41 20.41 37.86
CA VAL A 347 -8.44 20.09 36.86
C VAL A 347 -7.86 19.18 35.79
N ILE A 348 -8.60 18.12 35.43
CA ILE A 348 -8.28 17.23 34.32
C ILE A 348 -9.17 17.57 33.13
N PHE A 349 -8.57 17.94 32.01
CA PHE A 349 -9.22 18.12 30.72
C PHE A 349 -9.03 16.83 29.93
N TYR A 350 -10.06 15.99 29.86
CA TYR A 350 -9.93 14.60 29.47
C TYR A 350 -10.50 14.31 28.10
N THR A 351 -9.77 13.51 27.32
CA THR A 351 -10.28 12.87 26.11
C THR A 351 -9.89 11.39 26.05
N LEU A 352 -10.78 10.58 25.50
CA LEU A 352 -10.49 9.22 25.05
C LEU A 352 -10.89 9.11 23.58
N ASP A 353 -9.96 8.65 22.74
CA ASP A 353 -10.25 8.39 21.33
C ASP A 353 -11.16 7.18 21.17
N GLY A 354 -11.85 7.07 20.03
CA GLY A 354 -12.75 5.94 19.80
C GLY A 354 -13.18 5.77 18.35
N GLY A 355 -13.71 4.59 18.03
CA GLY A 355 -14.20 4.26 16.69
C GLY A 355 -13.10 3.94 15.67
N LYS A 356 -11.88 3.62 16.12
CA LYS A 356 -10.73 3.30 15.26
C LYS A 356 -10.13 1.94 15.62
N SER A 357 -10.39 0.93 14.79
CA SER A 357 -9.81 -0.41 14.95
C SER A 357 -8.28 -0.35 14.88
N GLY A 358 -7.60 -1.11 15.74
CA GLY A 358 -6.14 -1.12 15.83
C GLY A 358 -5.51 0.11 16.52
N TYR A 359 -6.32 1.07 17.01
CA TYR A 359 -5.81 2.26 17.71
C TYR A 359 -6.60 2.58 18.99
N SER A 360 -7.91 2.84 18.88
CA SER A 360 -8.76 3.08 20.06
C SER A 360 -10.23 2.76 19.79
N VAL A 361 -10.78 1.83 20.57
CA VAL A 361 -12.21 1.45 20.49
C VAL A 361 -13.15 2.37 21.26
N GLY A 362 -12.62 3.27 22.09
CA GLY A 362 -13.41 4.15 22.95
C GLY A 362 -13.95 3.47 24.22
N CYS A 363 -14.77 4.21 24.96
CA CYS A 363 -15.32 3.75 26.24
C CYS A 363 -16.75 4.26 26.49
N THR A 364 -17.39 3.67 27.50
CA THR A 364 -18.70 4.10 28.02
C THR A 364 -18.57 5.32 28.93
N LEU A 365 -19.68 6.00 29.25
CA LEU A 365 -19.66 7.09 30.23
C LEU A 365 -19.26 6.60 31.62
N GLU A 366 -19.65 5.38 31.98
CA GLU A 366 -19.22 4.73 33.23
C GLU A 366 -17.70 4.53 33.27
N GLN A 367 -17.11 4.00 32.21
CA GLN A 367 -15.65 3.84 32.13
C GLN A 367 -14.94 5.19 32.18
N THR A 368 -15.49 6.23 31.54
CA THR A 368 -14.95 7.60 31.66
C THR A 368 -14.99 8.09 33.11
N ALA A 369 -16.11 7.89 33.81
CA ALA A 369 -16.26 8.27 35.21
C ALA A 369 -15.27 7.52 36.12
N MET A 370 -15.16 6.20 35.94
CA MET A 370 -14.21 5.36 36.68
C MET A 370 -12.76 5.81 36.41
N ARG A 371 -12.41 6.11 35.15
CA ARG A 371 -11.07 6.58 34.81
C ARG A 371 -10.76 7.94 35.45
N LEU A 372 -11.71 8.88 35.44
CA LEU A 372 -11.53 10.17 36.11
C LEU A 372 -11.35 10.01 37.63
N ILE A 373 -12.02 9.04 38.25
CA ILE A 373 -11.78 8.69 39.67
C ILE A 373 -10.35 8.14 39.87
N GLU A 374 -9.88 7.26 38.98
CA GLU A 374 -8.49 6.75 39.01
C GLU A 374 -7.45 7.87 38.85
N LEU A 375 -7.78 8.91 38.07
CA LEU A 375 -6.96 10.13 37.92
C LEU A 375 -7.08 11.11 39.12
N GLY A 376 -7.89 10.77 40.13
CA GLY A 376 -8.05 11.52 41.38
C GLY A 376 -9.20 12.53 41.39
N CYS A 377 -10.03 12.58 40.35
CA CYS A 377 -11.17 13.50 40.30
C CYS A 377 -12.24 13.12 41.33
N VAL A 378 -12.66 14.10 42.13
CA VAL A 378 -13.78 13.97 43.08
C VAL A 378 -15.10 14.51 42.51
N GLN A 379 -15.02 15.33 41.47
CA GLN A 379 -16.16 15.77 40.67
C GLN A 379 -15.79 15.71 39.19
N ALA A 380 -16.75 15.38 38.32
CA ALA A 380 -16.53 15.45 36.87
C ALA A 380 -17.85 15.54 36.11
N ILE A 381 -17.80 16.13 34.92
CA ILE A 381 -18.93 16.24 33.97
C ILE A 381 -18.50 15.74 32.58
N ALA A 382 -19.46 15.22 31.82
CA ALA A 382 -19.28 14.81 30.44
C ALA A 382 -19.52 15.99 29.49
N LEU A 383 -18.55 16.28 28.63
CA LEU A 383 -18.68 17.23 27.52
C LEU A 383 -19.10 16.49 26.25
N ASP A 384 -19.30 17.21 25.15
CA ASP A 384 -19.74 16.56 23.90
C ASP A 384 -18.68 15.56 23.40
N GLY A 385 -19.14 14.38 22.96
CA GLY A 385 -18.28 13.25 22.61
C GLY A 385 -18.38 12.83 21.14
N GLY A 386 -17.98 11.59 20.84
CA GLY A 386 -17.92 11.10 19.47
C GLY A 386 -16.99 11.96 18.61
N GLY A 387 -17.37 12.27 17.37
CA GLY A 387 -16.52 13.07 16.48
C GLY A 387 -16.25 14.51 16.91
N SER A 388 -16.92 15.01 17.95
CA SER A 388 -16.59 16.29 18.57
C SER A 388 -15.32 16.21 19.43
N THR A 389 -14.98 15.01 19.93
CA THR A 389 -13.83 14.72 20.81
C THR A 389 -12.53 15.15 20.16
N THR A 390 -11.96 16.24 20.66
CA THR A 390 -10.69 16.80 20.19
C THR A 390 -9.96 17.40 21.37
N ILE A 391 -8.65 17.16 21.45
CA ILE A 391 -7.74 17.82 22.38
C ILE A 391 -6.54 18.38 21.61
N GLY A 392 -6.08 19.54 22.01
CA GLY A 392 -4.89 20.16 21.47
C GLY A 392 -3.95 20.66 22.55
N ALA A 393 -2.68 20.77 22.20
CA ALA A 393 -1.62 21.30 23.05
C ALA A 393 -0.61 22.06 22.17
N THR A 394 0.10 23.00 22.78
CA THR A 394 1.28 23.65 22.20
C THR A 394 2.50 23.07 22.92
N TYR A 395 3.22 22.16 22.27
CA TYR A 395 4.47 21.64 22.84
C TYR A 395 5.56 22.72 22.86
N PRO A 396 6.61 22.60 23.68
CA PRO A 396 7.63 23.64 23.80
C PRO A 396 8.30 24.01 22.46
N ASP A 397 8.46 23.05 21.56
CA ASP A 397 9.02 23.20 20.21
C ASP A 397 8.02 23.68 19.16
N ASP A 398 6.74 23.82 19.51
CA ASP A 398 5.69 24.35 18.65
C ASP A 398 5.47 25.85 18.87
N SER A 399 5.17 26.58 17.78
CA SER A 399 4.82 28.00 17.84
C SER A 399 3.32 28.27 18.03
N ALA A 400 2.47 27.25 17.87
CA ALA A 400 1.01 27.34 17.93
C ALA A 400 0.39 25.99 18.30
N MET A 401 -0.86 25.99 18.77
CA MET A 401 -1.52 24.77 19.24
C MET A 401 -1.86 23.79 18.09
N GLY A 402 -1.45 22.54 18.23
CA GLY A 402 -1.81 21.41 17.36
C GLY A 402 -2.86 20.48 17.97
N VAL A 403 -3.50 19.63 17.16
CA VAL A 403 -4.34 18.52 17.65
C VAL A 403 -3.44 17.34 18.00
N VAL A 404 -3.57 16.80 19.20
CA VAL A 404 -2.70 15.72 19.70
C VAL A 404 -3.35 14.35 19.73
N ASN A 405 -4.69 14.29 19.72
CA ASN A 405 -5.43 13.04 19.64
C ASN A 405 -5.81 12.68 18.19
N GLN A 406 -6.47 11.53 18.00
CA GLN A 406 -6.96 11.12 16.68
C GLN A 406 -8.50 11.19 16.61
N PRO A 407 -9.09 12.28 16.07
CA PRO A 407 -10.54 12.44 15.97
C PRO A 407 -11.24 11.28 15.26
N SER A 408 -12.39 10.85 15.78
CA SER A 408 -13.11 9.67 15.29
C SER A 408 -13.64 9.81 13.86
N ASP A 409 -13.92 11.04 13.42
CA ASP A 409 -14.42 11.34 12.06
C ASP A 409 -13.27 11.39 11.02
N GLY A 410 -12.03 11.06 11.40
CA GLY A 410 -10.84 11.18 10.56
C GLY A 410 -10.21 12.58 10.58
N GLN A 411 -11.01 13.62 10.92
CA GLN A 411 -10.58 15.00 11.14
C GLN A 411 -11.35 15.61 12.31
N GLN A 412 -10.84 16.67 12.91
CA GLN A 412 -11.56 17.40 13.97
C GLN A 412 -12.87 17.99 13.44
N ARG A 413 -13.95 17.85 14.21
CA ARG A 413 -15.26 18.42 13.87
C ARG A 413 -15.32 19.90 14.26
N ALA A 414 -16.10 20.67 13.50
CA ALA A 414 -16.48 22.01 13.91
C ALA A 414 -17.54 21.96 15.03
N ASN A 415 -17.17 22.46 16.21
CA ASN A 415 -17.96 22.52 17.43
C ASN A 415 -18.52 23.93 17.67
N SER A 416 -19.56 24.06 18.49
CA SER A 416 -20.10 25.38 18.88
C SER A 416 -19.16 26.14 19.81
N THR A 417 -18.50 25.41 20.70
CA THR A 417 -17.71 25.93 21.81
C THR A 417 -16.51 25.04 22.09
N ALA A 418 -15.49 25.60 22.72
CA ALA A 418 -14.31 24.91 23.23
C ALA A 418 -13.80 25.57 24.50
N LEU A 419 -13.07 24.79 25.30
CA LEU A 419 -12.44 25.23 26.53
C LEU A 419 -10.92 25.12 26.39
N PHE A 420 -10.24 26.24 26.56
CA PHE A 420 -8.79 26.36 26.45
C PHE A 420 -8.15 26.74 27.78
N LEU A 421 -6.85 26.47 27.88
CA LEU A 421 -5.94 27.10 28.81
C LEU A 421 -5.11 28.12 28.01
N THR A 422 -5.11 29.38 28.44
CA THR A 422 -4.38 30.44 27.76
C THR A 422 -3.46 31.19 28.72
N THR A 423 -2.42 31.81 28.19
CA THR A 423 -1.46 32.58 28.97
C THR A 423 -1.01 33.84 28.23
N ASP A 424 -0.68 34.88 29.00
CA ASP A 424 -0.06 36.11 28.52
C ASP A 424 1.45 36.17 28.80
N LEU A 425 2.03 35.07 29.33
CA LEU A 425 3.46 34.97 29.60
C LEU A 425 4.29 35.27 28.35
N LYS A 426 5.45 35.89 28.56
CA LYS A 426 6.43 36.24 27.52
C LYS A 426 7.76 35.55 27.80
N PRO A 427 8.61 35.35 26.77
CA PRO A 427 9.93 34.77 26.98
C PRO A 427 10.72 35.54 28.05
N THR A 428 11.25 34.80 29.01
CA THR A 428 12.07 35.30 30.13
C THR A 428 13.55 35.11 29.88
N GLY A 429 13.94 34.08 29.10
CA GLY A 429 15.35 33.72 28.88
C GLY A 429 16.06 33.20 30.13
N VAL A 430 15.32 32.86 31.19
CA VAL A 430 15.86 32.25 32.42
C VAL A 430 15.60 30.76 32.35
N LEU A 431 16.67 29.96 32.27
CA LEU A 431 16.58 28.50 32.19
C LEU A 431 15.80 27.91 33.37
N ASP A 432 14.81 27.09 33.06
CA ASP A 432 13.98 26.37 34.02
C ASP A 432 14.25 24.87 33.95
N HIS A 433 14.02 24.26 32.78
CA HIS A 433 14.19 22.83 32.53
C HIS A 433 14.65 22.57 31.09
N TYR A 434 14.88 21.30 30.75
CA TYR A 434 15.09 20.87 29.38
C TYR A 434 13.87 20.10 28.87
N TYR A 435 13.42 20.40 27.67
CA TYR A 435 12.45 19.58 26.94
C TYR A 435 13.19 18.50 26.17
N VAL A 436 12.96 17.23 26.54
CA VAL A 436 13.64 16.08 25.97
C VAL A 436 12.76 15.45 24.89
N THR A 437 13.29 15.34 23.68
CA THR A 437 12.57 14.81 22.51
C THR A 437 13.28 13.56 21.94
N PRO A 438 12.54 12.49 21.58
CA PRO A 438 11.11 12.31 21.82
C PRO A 438 10.79 12.25 23.32
N SER A 439 9.62 12.74 23.74
CA SER A 439 9.21 12.73 25.16
C SER A 439 8.85 11.32 25.66
N SER A 440 8.44 10.45 24.74
CA SER A 440 8.31 9.03 25.00
C SER A 440 8.57 8.15 23.77
N SER A 441 8.89 6.87 23.96
CA SER A 441 9.08 5.90 22.88
C SER A 441 8.73 4.48 23.32
N LEU A 442 8.20 3.67 22.40
CA LEU A 442 7.96 2.24 22.58
C LEU A 442 8.92 1.47 21.65
N VAL A 443 9.86 0.73 22.22
CA VAL A 443 11.02 0.20 21.50
C VAL A 443 11.19 -1.31 21.70
N LEU A 444 11.73 -1.99 20.70
CA LEU A 444 12.20 -3.37 20.84
C LEU A 444 13.54 -3.38 21.60
N SER A 445 13.83 -4.44 22.35
CA SER A 445 15.16 -4.69 22.93
C SER A 445 16.26 -4.57 21.86
N GLY A 446 17.37 -3.89 22.19
CA GLY A 446 18.47 -3.58 21.27
C GLY A 446 18.24 -2.36 20.37
N ALA A 447 17.01 -1.83 20.29
CA ALA A 447 16.71 -0.69 19.43
C ALA A 447 17.39 0.59 19.92
N SER A 448 17.80 1.43 18.97
CA SER A 448 18.40 2.71 19.25
C SER A 448 17.45 3.88 18.90
N VAL A 449 17.41 4.88 19.79
CA VAL A 449 16.60 6.10 19.66
C VAL A 449 17.47 7.30 19.98
N GLN A 450 17.49 8.29 19.09
CA GLN A 450 18.20 9.53 19.30
C GLN A 450 17.36 10.50 20.13
N PHE A 451 17.86 10.88 21.30
CA PHE A 451 17.27 11.92 22.13
C PHE A 451 18.00 13.25 21.94
N SER A 452 17.26 14.35 22.03
CA SER A 452 17.78 15.70 22.11
C SER A 452 17.13 16.44 23.28
N ALA A 453 17.80 17.49 23.76
CA ALA A 453 17.35 18.27 24.91
C ALA A 453 17.40 19.77 24.57
N THR A 454 16.23 20.40 24.52
CA THR A 454 16.09 21.83 24.21
C THR A 454 15.89 22.60 25.51
N PRO A 455 16.70 23.63 25.82
CA PRO A 455 16.51 24.43 27.03
C PRO A 455 15.20 25.23 26.95
N VAL A 456 14.45 25.24 28.04
CA VAL A 456 13.17 25.93 28.17
C VAL A 456 13.23 26.90 29.34
N ASP A 457 12.67 28.09 29.16
CA ASP A 457 12.68 29.12 30.18
C ASP A 457 11.54 29.01 31.20
N THR A 458 11.58 29.83 32.25
CA THR A 458 10.54 29.86 33.32
C THR A 458 9.13 30.25 32.86
N SER A 459 8.95 30.58 31.57
CA SER A 459 7.66 30.85 30.93
C SER A 459 7.35 29.85 29.81
N TYR A 460 8.04 28.70 29.80
CA TYR A 460 7.85 27.61 28.88
C TYR A 460 8.07 28.01 27.41
N TYR A 461 9.01 28.92 27.16
CA TYR A 461 9.51 29.22 25.83
C TYR A 461 10.87 28.55 25.61
N VAL A 462 11.06 27.97 24.43
CA VAL A 462 12.37 27.45 24.02
C VAL A 462 13.40 28.57 23.99
N MET A 463 14.60 28.24 24.46
CA MET A 463 15.75 29.12 24.51
C MET A 463 16.77 28.72 23.45
N GLY A 464 17.65 29.66 23.10
CA GLY A 464 18.92 29.32 22.45
C GLY A 464 19.82 28.47 23.37
N SER A 465 20.96 28.02 22.85
CA SER A 465 21.94 27.28 23.64
C SER A 465 22.29 27.99 24.96
N THR A 466 22.35 27.22 26.05
CA THR A 466 22.79 27.70 27.37
C THR A 466 24.30 27.91 27.46
N GLY A 467 25.07 27.45 26.46
CA GLY A 467 26.53 27.46 26.44
C GLY A 467 27.19 26.35 27.28
N GLU A 468 26.41 25.63 28.09
CA GLU A 468 26.84 24.50 28.90
C GLU A 468 26.51 23.17 28.20
N PRO A 469 27.39 22.16 28.26
CA PRO A 469 27.11 20.86 27.67
C PRO A 469 25.96 20.17 28.40
N VAL A 470 25.11 19.47 27.64
CA VAL A 470 24.06 18.60 28.17
C VAL A 470 24.62 17.18 28.30
N THR A 471 24.39 16.54 29.43
CA THR A 471 24.72 15.14 29.68
C THR A 471 23.44 14.32 29.86
N TYR A 472 23.46 13.07 29.40
CA TYR A 472 22.33 12.16 29.53
C TYR A 472 22.61 11.02 30.52
N SER A 473 21.58 10.57 31.22
CA SER A 473 21.64 9.42 32.13
C SER A 473 20.36 8.60 32.07
N ILE A 474 20.46 7.30 32.38
CA ILE A 474 19.34 6.36 32.43
C ILE A 474 18.97 6.07 33.89
N HIS A 475 17.66 6.00 34.16
CA HIS A 475 17.12 5.55 35.43
C HIS A 475 16.13 4.39 35.21
N ASN A 476 16.17 3.37 36.08
CA ASN A 476 15.26 2.21 36.10
C ASN A 476 15.24 1.35 34.82
N GLY A 477 16.41 1.06 34.22
CA GLY A 477 16.55 0.15 33.08
C GLY A 477 18.01 -0.23 32.82
N ASP A 478 18.23 -1.20 31.94
CA ASP A 478 19.54 -1.82 31.67
C ASP A 478 20.20 -1.39 30.34
N GLY A 479 19.67 -0.36 29.68
CA GLY A 479 20.21 0.18 28.43
C GLY A 479 21.47 1.06 28.58
N ALA A 480 21.92 1.63 27.46
CA ALA A 480 23.04 2.58 27.40
C ALA A 480 22.63 3.87 26.68
N ILE A 481 23.24 5.00 27.05
CA ILE A 481 23.05 6.27 26.34
C ILE A 481 24.39 6.97 26.14
N THR A 482 24.63 7.46 24.92
CA THR A 482 25.85 8.21 24.60
C THR A 482 25.77 9.65 25.12
N VAL A 483 26.93 10.33 25.14
CA VAL A 483 27.01 11.76 25.49
C VAL A 483 26.19 12.64 24.54
N ASP A 484 25.99 12.20 23.30
CA ASP A 484 25.20 12.91 22.28
C ASP A 484 23.71 12.52 22.31
N GLY A 485 23.28 11.68 23.27
CA GLY A 485 21.86 11.33 23.47
C GLY A 485 21.36 10.13 22.68
N LEU A 486 22.24 9.34 22.05
CA LEU A 486 21.83 8.09 21.39
C LEU A 486 21.61 7.01 22.46
N PHE A 487 20.34 6.69 22.72
CA PHE A 487 19.94 5.60 23.61
C PHE A 487 19.92 4.28 22.84
N THR A 488 20.40 3.20 23.46
CA THR A 488 20.24 1.82 23.00
C THR A 488 19.56 1.01 24.10
N ALA A 489 18.41 0.41 23.77
CA ALA A 489 17.60 -0.35 24.70
C ALA A 489 18.33 -1.62 25.17
N GLY A 490 18.27 -1.89 26.48
CA GLY A 490 18.75 -3.14 27.06
C GLY A 490 17.74 -4.28 26.88
N GLY A 491 17.96 -5.39 27.60
CA GLY A 491 17.15 -6.60 27.52
C GLY A 491 15.97 -6.67 28.49
N GLU A 492 15.91 -5.78 29.49
CA GLU A 492 14.84 -5.77 30.49
C GLU A 492 13.59 -5.06 29.95
N SER A 493 12.48 -5.80 29.85
CA SER A 493 11.18 -5.20 29.53
C SER A 493 10.72 -4.28 30.66
N GLY A 494 10.26 -3.07 30.34
CA GLY A 494 9.77 -2.12 31.34
C GLY A 494 9.91 -0.67 30.92
N SER A 495 9.61 0.23 31.86
CA SER A 495 9.75 1.67 31.65
C SER A 495 11.13 2.15 32.13
N THR A 496 11.88 2.74 31.22
CA THR A 496 13.18 3.36 31.42
C THR A 496 13.04 4.88 31.31
N GLN A 497 13.63 5.65 32.22
CA GLN A 497 13.62 7.12 32.14
C GLN A 497 14.97 7.63 31.64
N ILE A 498 14.93 8.47 30.61
CA ILE A 498 16.08 9.22 30.10
C ILE A 498 16.07 10.60 30.74
N THR A 499 17.17 11.00 31.37
CA THR A 499 17.31 12.32 31.99
C THR A 499 18.42 13.09 31.29
N ALA A 500 18.09 14.26 30.73
CA ALA A 500 19.06 15.23 30.24
C ALA A 500 19.34 16.26 31.34
N THR A 501 20.61 16.57 31.60
CA THR A 501 21.03 17.56 32.61
C THR A 501 22.04 18.51 32.01
N GLY A 502 21.84 19.81 32.20
CA GLY A 502 22.76 20.87 31.77
C GLY A 502 22.65 22.09 32.69
N ALA A 503 23.77 22.76 32.95
CA ALA A 503 23.84 23.84 33.95
C ALA A 503 23.21 23.43 35.31
N THR A 504 22.11 24.06 35.71
CA THR A 504 21.37 23.75 36.95
C THR A 504 20.00 23.10 36.72
N ALA A 505 19.69 22.72 35.48
CA ALA A 505 18.38 22.26 35.06
C ALA A 505 18.44 20.85 34.47
N SER A 506 17.30 20.17 34.47
CA SER A 506 17.15 18.83 33.90
C SER A 506 15.83 18.68 33.17
N GLY A 507 15.73 17.65 32.35
CA GLY A 507 14.53 17.23 31.64
C GLY A 507 14.46 15.72 31.56
N THR A 508 13.27 15.15 31.37
CA THR A 508 13.10 13.69 31.29
C THR A 508 12.23 13.24 30.13
N ALA A 509 12.51 12.04 29.61
CA ALA A 509 11.68 11.32 28.65
C ALA A 509 11.52 9.85 29.09
N THR A 510 10.46 9.19 28.61
CA THR A 510 10.11 7.81 29.00
C THR A 510 10.22 6.82 27.85
N VAL A 511 11.01 5.77 28.00
CA VAL A 511 11.11 4.68 27.03
C VAL A 511 10.49 3.41 27.59
N THR A 512 9.53 2.82 26.89
CA THR A 512 9.03 1.47 27.20
C THR A 512 9.78 0.47 26.33
N VAL A 513 10.58 -0.40 26.96
CA VAL A 513 11.32 -1.47 26.29
C VAL A 513 10.49 -2.75 26.29
N VAL A 514 10.41 -3.40 25.12
CA VAL A 514 9.77 -4.71 24.93
C VAL A 514 10.82 -5.72 24.49
N ASN A 515 11.07 -6.74 25.31
CA ASN A 515 12.02 -7.80 24.94
C ASN A 515 11.43 -8.84 23.97
N SER A 516 10.20 -9.31 24.23
CA SER A 516 9.51 -10.29 23.38
C SER A 516 8.30 -9.66 22.69
N PRO A 517 8.37 -9.41 21.37
CA PRO A 517 7.21 -8.95 20.61
C PRO A 517 6.19 -10.07 20.38
N ASP A 518 4.97 -9.70 20.00
CA ASP A 518 3.90 -10.64 19.68
C ASP A 518 3.99 -11.15 18.22
N ALA A 519 4.51 -10.33 17.32
CA ALA A 519 4.72 -10.66 15.91
C ALA A 519 6.01 -10.03 15.36
N ILE A 520 6.56 -10.71 14.35
CA ILE A 520 7.65 -10.21 13.49
C ILE A 520 7.13 -10.27 12.06
N SER A 521 7.40 -9.23 11.29
CA SER A 521 7.16 -9.15 9.85
C SER A 521 8.47 -8.84 9.14
N VAL A 522 8.64 -9.38 7.93
CA VAL A 522 9.81 -9.12 7.08
C VAL A 522 9.31 -8.62 5.73
N ALA A 523 9.98 -7.59 5.22
CA ALA A 523 9.74 -7.01 3.92
C ALA A 523 11.05 -6.88 3.16
N ASN A 524 10.96 -6.79 1.83
CA ASN A 524 12.10 -6.38 1.01
C ASN A 524 12.33 -4.87 1.25
N GLN A 525 13.54 -4.49 1.65
CA GLN A 525 13.86 -3.12 2.03
C GLN A 525 13.68 -2.13 0.87
N ALA A 526 14.02 -2.52 -0.36
CA ALA A 526 13.91 -1.65 -1.53
C ALA A 526 12.46 -1.42 -1.99
N THR A 527 11.59 -2.43 -1.86
CA THR A 527 10.21 -2.38 -2.40
C THR A 527 9.14 -2.16 -1.33
N GLY A 528 9.45 -2.39 -0.05
CA GLY A 528 8.49 -2.39 1.06
C GLY A 528 7.48 -3.55 1.01
N GLN A 529 7.63 -4.50 0.07
CA GLN A 529 6.72 -5.63 -0.07
C GLN A 529 7.02 -6.71 0.96
N ALA A 530 5.96 -7.26 1.58
CA ALA A 530 6.08 -8.36 2.53
C ALA A 530 6.70 -9.61 1.87
N VAL A 531 7.65 -10.23 2.56
CA VAL A 531 8.37 -11.42 2.09
C VAL A 531 7.89 -12.65 2.86
N SER A 532 7.31 -13.60 2.14
CA SER A 532 6.89 -14.90 2.68
C SER A 532 7.67 -16.09 2.10
N ALA A 533 8.44 -15.87 1.03
CA ALA A 533 9.37 -16.81 0.41
C ALA A 533 10.35 -16.02 -0.48
N LEU A 534 11.53 -16.60 -0.76
CA LEU A 534 12.50 -16.08 -1.73
C LEU A 534 12.89 -17.18 -2.72
N ASN A 535 12.87 -16.84 -4.02
CA ASN A 535 13.45 -17.67 -5.08
C ASN A 535 14.52 -16.82 -5.75
N LEU A 536 15.78 -17.26 -5.69
CA LEU A 536 16.93 -16.43 -6.00
C LEU A 536 17.87 -17.13 -6.97
N ASN A 537 18.52 -16.33 -7.80
CA ASN A 537 19.65 -16.78 -8.61
C ASN A 537 20.89 -16.98 -7.73
N PRO A 538 21.86 -17.80 -8.16
CA PRO A 538 23.11 -17.99 -7.44
C PRO A 538 23.85 -16.66 -7.24
N GLY A 539 24.31 -16.40 -6.01
CA GLY A 539 24.97 -15.15 -5.66
C GLY A 539 24.07 -13.91 -5.55
N GLN A 540 22.77 -14.01 -5.86
CA GLN A 540 21.85 -12.88 -5.77
C GLN A 540 21.74 -12.36 -4.34
N GLN A 541 21.75 -11.04 -4.19
CA GLN A 541 21.57 -10.36 -2.92
C GLN A 541 20.16 -9.78 -2.78
N VAL A 542 19.60 -9.91 -1.57
CA VAL A 542 18.33 -9.28 -1.19
C VAL A 542 18.47 -8.66 0.19
N ASP A 543 18.15 -7.37 0.28
CA ASP A 543 18.13 -6.62 1.52
C ASP A 543 16.75 -6.75 2.18
N LEU A 544 16.70 -7.36 3.37
CA LEU A 544 15.47 -7.66 4.11
C LEU A 544 15.37 -6.77 5.35
N GLN A 545 14.22 -6.12 5.51
CA GLN A 545 13.91 -5.32 6.69
C GLN A 545 12.93 -6.09 7.60
N ALA A 546 13.30 -6.23 8.87
CA ALA A 546 12.41 -6.76 9.91
C ALA A 546 11.71 -5.65 10.70
N SER A 547 10.48 -5.94 11.12
CA SER A 547 9.67 -5.09 11.99
C SER A 547 8.92 -5.95 13.01
N ALA A 548 8.56 -5.37 14.15
CA ALA A 548 7.90 -6.09 15.24
C ALA A 548 6.74 -5.29 15.82
N THR A 549 5.74 -6.03 16.30
CA THR A 549 4.60 -5.45 17.01
C THR A 549 4.42 -6.08 18.39
N TYR A 550 3.94 -5.26 19.33
CA TYR A 550 3.57 -5.67 20.67
C TYR A 550 2.15 -5.20 20.94
N ARG A 551 1.21 -6.13 21.13
CA ARG A 551 -0.22 -5.85 21.29
C ARG A 551 -0.75 -4.88 20.23
N THR A 552 -0.43 -5.20 18.98
CA THR A 552 -0.74 -4.41 17.76
C THR A 552 -0.09 -3.03 17.66
N LEU A 553 0.76 -2.63 18.61
CA LEU A 553 1.57 -1.40 18.50
C LEU A 553 2.88 -1.72 17.81
N ASP A 554 3.27 -0.87 16.86
CA ASP A 554 4.58 -0.95 16.23
C ASP A 554 5.68 -0.61 17.24
N LEU A 555 6.77 -1.39 17.20
CA LEU A 555 7.96 -1.15 18.00
C LEU A 555 8.99 -0.42 17.15
N VAL A 556 9.57 0.65 17.68
CA VAL A 556 10.81 1.20 17.11
C VAL A 556 11.88 0.13 17.18
N SER A 557 12.43 -0.22 16.03
CA SER A 557 13.41 -1.29 15.85
C SER A 557 14.27 -1.02 14.60
N GLN A 558 15.47 -1.58 14.62
CA GLN A 558 16.39 -1.67 13.48
C GLN A 558 16.70 -3.15 13.24
N ASP A 559 17.24 -3.52 12.07
CA ASP A 559 17.51 -4.92 11.74
C ASP A 559 18.45 -5.61 12.74
N THR A 560 19.36 -4.84 13.34
CA THR A 560 20.27 -5.28 14.41
C THR A 560 19.56 -5.64 15.73
N CYS A 561 18.26 -5.32 15.87
CA CYS A 561 17.44 -5.77 16.99
C CYS A 561 16.99 -7.23 16.85
N TYR A 562 17.16 -7.80 15.65
CA TYR A 562 16.76 -9.15 15.32
C TYR A 562 17.99 -10.05 15.19
N THR A 563 17.81 -11.31 15.55
CA THR A 563 18.79 -12.35 15.22
C THR A 563 18.43 -12.95 13.88
N TRP A 564 19.30 -12.74 12.90
CA TRP A 564 19.21 -13.31 11.56
C TRP A 564 20.06 -14.58 11.47
N SER A 565 19.55 -15.59 10.80
CA SER A 565 20.30 -16.80 10.45
C SER A 565 19.68 -17.44 9.22
N CYS A 566 20.45 -18.22 8.47
CA CYS A 566 19.94 -19.03 7.37
C CYS A 566 20.59 -20.41 7.36
N ASP A 567 19.93 -21.37 6.70
CA ASP A 567 20.57 -22.64 6.41
C ASP A 567 21.80 -22.40 5.53
N SER A 568 22.97 -22.88 5.94
CA SER A 568 24.25 -22.55 5.27
C SER A 568 24.32 -23.02 3.82
N THR A 569 23.46 -23.95 3.41
CA THR A 569 23.37 -24.44 2.04
C THR A 569 22.72 -23.44 1.09
N VAL A 570 21.85 -22.55 1.57
CA VAL A 570 21.17 -21.56 0.71
C VAL A 570 21.91 -20.23 0.62
N GLY A 571 22.86 -19.95 1.50
CA GLY A 571 23.60 -18.69 1.46
C GLY A 571 24.07 -18.20 2.82
N THR A 572 24.24 -16.88 2.92
CA THR A 572 24.63 -16.16 4.14
C THR A 572 23.67 -14.98 4.37
N ILE A 573 23.49 -14.59 5.63
CA ILE A 573 22.75 -13.39 6.01
C ILE A 573 23.49 -12.64 7.11
N ASP A 574 23.59 -11.31 6.99
CA ASP A 574 24.24 -10.48 7.99
C ASP A 574 23.26 -9.92 9.03
N GLU A 575 23.78 -9.15 9.99
CA GLU A 575 22.99 -8.54 11.07
C GLU A 575 22.05 -7.42 10.62
N ASN A 576 22.22 -6.92 9.39
CA ASN A 576 21.37 -5.89 8.79
C ASN A 576 20.30 -6.50 7.87
N GLY A 577 20.18 -7.83 7.82
CA GLY A 577 19.20 -8.52 6.98
C GLY A 577 19.61 -8.64 5.51
N LEU A 578 20.87 -8.34 5.14
CA LEU A 578 21.36 -8.55 3.78
C LEU A 578 21.62 -10.05 3.56
N PHE A 579 20.72 -10.69 2.82
CA PHE A 579 20.87 -12.08 2.40
C PHE A 579 21.64 -12.17 1.08
N THR A 580 22.67 -13.01 1.02
CA THR A 580 23.39 -13.39 -0.20
C THR A 580 23.17 -14.87 -0.47
N ALA A 581 22.51 -15.20 -1.59
CA ALA A 581 22.30 -16.57 -2.03
C ALA A 581 23.62 -17.31 -2.27
N GLY A 582 23.64 -18.60 -1.97
CA GLY A 582 24.76 -19.48 -2.31
C GLY A 582 24.99 -19.56 -3.83
N THR A 583 26.13 -20.13 -4.23
CA THR A 583 26.47 -20.32 -5.65
C THR A 583 25.86 -21.58 -6.27
N ASP A 584 25.29 -22.44 -5.43
CA ASP A 584 24.76 -23.76 -5.77
C ASP A 584 23.25 -23.82 -5.61
N SER A 585 22.61 -24.73 -6.35
CA SER A 585 21.20 -25.07 -6.16
C SER A 585 20.96 -25.57 -4.74
N ALA A 586 20.05 -24.94 -4.00
CA ALA A 586 19.72 -25.33 -2.63
C ALA A 586 18.33 -24.86 -2.22
N SER A 587 17.70 -25.57 -1.29
CA SER A 587 16.50 -25.08 -0.60
C SER A 587 16.70 -25.15 0.91
N GLY A 588 16.14 -24.19 1.61
CA GLY A 588 16.36 -24.00 3.04
C GLY A 588 15.55 -22.81 3.54
N ASN A 589 15.97 -22.22 4.65
CA ASN A 589 15.23 -21.12 5.25
C ASN A 589 16.13 -20.02 5.79
N ILE A 590 15.60 -18.80 5.80
CA ILE A 590 16.03 -17.72 6.69
C ILE A 590 15.16 -17.78 7.95
N THR A 591 15.78 -17.66 9.11
CA THR A 591 15.15 -17.52 10.42
C THR A 591 15.39 -16.11 10.92
N VAL A 592 14.31 -15.45 11.37
CA VAL A 592 14.37 -14.14 12.04
C VAL A 592 13.73 -14.26 13.41
N SER A 593 14.41 -13.79 14.45
CA SER A 593 13.88 -13.85 15.82
C SER A 593 14.16 -12.59 16.63
N ALA A 594 13.25 -12.26 17.54
CA ALA A 594 13.39 -11.24 18.57
C ALA A 594 12.71 -11.74 19.86
N GLY A 595 13.43 -11.71 20.98
CA GLY A 595 12.99 -12.32 22.23
C GLY A 595 12.58 -13.78 22.05
N SER A 596 11.36 -14.12 22.47
CA SER A 596 10.79 -15.47 22.29
C SER A 596 10.09 -15.69 20.93
N LYS A 597 9.99 -14.67 20.08
CA LYS A 597 9.28 -14.77 18.80
C LYS A 597 10.26 -15.12 17.67
N LYS A 598 9.84 -16.03 16.79
CA LYS A 598 10.59 -16.48 15.62
C LYS A 598 9.66 -16.67 14.43
N ILE A 599 10.13 -16.29 13.24
CA ILE A 599 9.53 -16.63 11.95
C ILE A 599 10.57 -17.29 11.04
N THR A 600 10.10 -17.98 10.02
CA THR A 600 10.92 -18.68 9.04
C THR A 600 10.44 -18.32 7.64
N ILE A 601 11.38 -17.94 6.77
CA ILE A 601 11.13 -17.61 5.36
C ILE A 601 11.81 -18.69 4.51
N PRO A 602 11.06 -19.49 3.75
CA PRO A 602 11.65 -20.46 2.83
C PRO A 602 12.42 -19.75 1.70
N VAL A 603 13.61 -20.27 1.41
CA VAL A 603 14.49 -19.80 0.35
C VAL A 603 14.81 -20.95 -0.60
N SER A 604 14.73 -20.70 -1.89
CA SER A 604 15.24 -21.56 -2.94
C SER A 604 16.27 -20.79 -3.77
N VAL A 605 17.47 -21.35 -3.87
CA VAL A 605 18.50 -20.92 -4.83
C VAL A 605 18.44 -21.89 -5.99
N ALA A 606 18.15 -21.37 -7.18
CA ALA A 606 18.05 -22.15 -8.40
C ALA A 606 19.42 -22.22 -9.10
N GLY A 607 19.87 -23.40 -9.50
CA GLY A 607 20.90 -23.50 -10.53
C GLY A 607 20.36 -23.00 -11.87
N HIS A 608 21.25 -22.69 -12.80
CA HIS A 608 20.85 -22.17 -14.10
C HIS A 608 21.81 -22.60 -15.19
N VAL A 609 21.30 -22.62 -16.42
CA VAL A 609 22.09 -22.61 -17.64
C VAL A 609 21.93 -21.24 -18.29
N LYS A 610 23.00 -20.68 -18.84
CA LYS A 610 22.96 -19.43 -19.61
C LYS A 610 23.47 -19.70 -21.03
N THR A 611 22.87 -19.01 -22.00
CA THR A 611 23.35 -19.03 -23.38
C THR A 611 24.63 -18.20 -23.49
N LEU A 612 25.65 -18.75 -24.15
CA LEU A 612 26.89 -18.05 -24.47
C LEU A 612 26.97 -17.71 -25.97
N GLU A 613 26.61 -18.66 -26.84
CA GLU A 613 26.54 -18.46 -28.30
C GLU A 613 25.58 -19.50 -28.90
N THR A 614 24.68 -19.07 -29.80
CA THR A 614 23.70 -19.95 -30.47
C THR A 614 24.07 -20.29 -31.91
N PHE A 615 24.97 -19.50 -32.52
CA PHE A 615 25.27 -19.48 -33.96
C PHE A 615 24.09 -19.13 -34.85
N GLU A 616 23.06 -18.50 -34.29
CA GLU A 616 21.95 -17.96 -35.06
C GLU A 616 22.27 -16.52 -35.52
N GLY A 617 22.37 -16.29 -36.82
CA GLY A 617 22.45 -14.94 -37.39
C GLY A 617 23.78 -14.61 -38.06
N ASP A 618 24.40 -13.48 -37.66
CA ASP A 618 25.67 -13.03 -38.26
C ASP A 618 26.87 -13.68 -37.55
N LEU A 619 27.62 -14.49 -38.30
CA LEU A 619 28.80 -15.19 -37.81
C LEU A 619 30.12 -14.46 -38.12
N SER A 620 30.06 -13.17 -38.47
CA SER A 620 31.23 -12.37 -38.88
C SER A 620 32.35 -12.27 -37.84
N THR A 621 32.04 -12.50 -36.56
CA THR A 621 33.01 -12.56 -35.44
C THR A 621 33.87 -13.83 -35.47
N PHE A 622 33.41 -14.89 -36.11
CA PHE A 622 34.16 -16.13 -36.29
C PHE A 622 35.02 -16.02 -37.57
N VAL A 623 36.29 -15.66 -37.39
CA VAL A 623 37.22 -15.42 -38.51
C VAL A 623 38.05 -16.67 -38.75
N SER A 624 38.13 -17.11 -40.02
CA SER A 624 38.99 -18.24 -40.42
C SER A 624 40.47 -17.93 -40.12
N SER A 625 41.23 -18.96 -39.73
CA SER A 625 42.67 -18.91 -39.52
C SER A 625 43.41 -19.71 -40.60
N ASP A 626 44.75 -19.73 -40.56
CA ASP A 626 45.56 -20.53 -41.48
C ASP A 626 45.29 -22.05 -41.36
N THR A 627 44.72 -22.49 -40.24
CA THR A 627 44.51 -23.91 -39.91
C THR A 627 43.02 -24.29 -39.80
N VAL A 628 42.12 -23.31 -39.77
CA VAL A 628 40.67 -23.51 -39.64
C VAL A 628 39.92 -22.61 -40.61
N THR A 629 39.05 -23.19 -41.42
CA THR A 629 38.04 -22.47 -42.20
C THR A 629 36.68 -22.63 -41.54
N VAL A 630 35.98 -21.52 -41.31
CA VAL A 630 34.63 -21.51 -40.71
C VAL A 630 33.56 -21.10 -41.72
N ALA A 631 32.38 -21.68 -41.59
CA ALA A 631 31.20 -21.31 -42.36
C ALA A 631 29.92 -21.61 -41.57
N GLY A 632 28.88 -20.79 -41.75
CA GLY A 632 27.54 -21.14 -41.27
C GLY A 632 26.97 -22.33 -42.05
N GLU A 633 26.27 -23.21 -41.36
CA GLU A 633 25.60 -24.39 -41.92
C GLU A 633 24.11 -24.32 -41.64
N ASN A 634 23.30 -24.33 -42.69
CA ASN A 634 21.83 -24.21 -42.60
C ASN A 634 21.11 -25.52 -42.93
N SER A 635 21.85 -26.58 -43.28
CA SER A 635 21.26 -27.90 -43.45
C SER A 635 20.82 -28.45 -42.10
N LEU A 636 19.51 -28.68 -41.93
CA LEU A 636 18.94 -29.21 -40.69
C LEU A 636 19.47 -30.59 -40.26
N SER A 637 20.24 -31.27 -41.11
CA SER A 637 20.98 -32.50 -40.75
C SER A 637 22.20 -32.23 -39.84
N TYR A 638 22.72 -31.00 -39.90
CA TYR A 638 23.88 -30.50 -39.18
C TYR A 638 23.54 -29.26 -38.34
N VAL A 639 22.28 -29.14 -37.92
CA VAL A 639 21.81 -28.13 -36.95
C VAL A 639 21.20 -28.88 -35.77
N ARG A 640 21.58 -28.52 -34.55
CA ARG A 640 21.08 -29.14 -33.31
C ARG A 640 19.94 -28.33 -32.71
N SER A 641 20.07 -27.01 -32.69
CA SER A 641 19.11 -26.04 -32.17
C SER A 641 18.93 -24.92 -33.19
N GLY A 642 17.74 -24.33 -33.29
CA GLY A 642 17.50 -23.24 -34.24
C GLY A 642 17.56 -23.66 -35.72
N ARG A 643 18.22 -22.87 -36.56
CA ARG A 643 18.32 -23.03 -38.02
C ARG A 643 19.73 -23.00 -38.57
N GLN A 644 20.73 -22.60 -37.77
CA GLN A 644 22.11 -22.48 -38.21
C GLN A 644 23.07 -23.03 -37.16
N SER A 645 24.14 -23.68 -37.62
CA SER A 645 25.27 -24.08 -36.77
C SER A 645 26.58 -23.59 -37.38
N LEU A 646 27.68 -23.70 -36.62
CA LEU A 646 29.01 -23.36 -37.11
C LEU A 646 29.72 -24.62 -37.63
N LYS A 647 30.08 -24.64 -38.91
CA LYS A 647 30.95 -25.67 -39.50
C LYS A 647 32.40 -25.23 -39.40
N LEU A 648 33.26 -26.10 -38.88
CA LEU A 648 34.70 -25.90 -38.82
C LEU A 648 35.38 -26.97 -39.67
N THR A 649 36.11 -26.55 -40.69
CA THR A 649 37.01 -27.41 -41.46
C THR A 649 38.43 -27.11 -41.02
N TYR A 650 39.20 -28.13 -40.64
CA TYR A 650 40.52 -27.94 -40.03
C TYR A 650 41.62 -28.72 -40.75
N ASP A 651 42.85 -28.23 -40.62
CA ASP A 651 44.10 -28.94 -40.90
C ASP A 651 45.08 -28.71 -39.75
N THR A 652 45.31 -29.74 -38.95
CA THR A 652 46.24 -29.73 -37.82
C THR A 652 47.69 -30.00 -38.22
N GLY A 653 47.94 -30.46 -39.45
CA GLY A 653 49.20 -31.07 -39.84
C GLY A 653 49.53 -32.36 -39.05
N ALA A 654 50.63 -33.03 -39.39
CA ALA A 654 50.93 -34.37 -38.86
C ALA A 654 51.32 -34.44 -37.36
N THR A 655 51.43 -33.29 -36.65
CA THR A 655 51.78 -33.23 -35.22
C THR A 655 51.20 -32.01 -34.48
N GLY A 656 50.32 -31.21 -35.11
CA GLY A 656 50.01 -29.86 -34.64
C GLY A 656 48.61 -29.67 -34.05
N THR A 657 48.24 -28.40 -33.94
CA THR A 657 46.95 -27.90 -33.45
C THR A 657 46.37 -26.96 -34.49
N ALA A 658 45.08 -27.12 -34.78
CA ALA A 658 44.31 -26.17 -35.56
C ALA A 658 43.49 -25.31 -34.58
N THR A 659 43.54 -23.99 -34.74
CA THR A 659 42.97 -23.04 -33.78
C THR A 659 42.01 -22.09 -34.47
N LEU A 660 40.81 -21.98 -33.91
CA LEU A 660 39.86 -20.91 -34.17
C LEU A 660 39.91 -19.93 -33.00
N PRO A 661 40.48 -18.72 -33.17
CA PRO A 661 40.34 -17.66 -32.18
C PRO A 661 38.86 -17.27 -32.05
N VAL A 662 38.39 -17.11 -30.82
CA VAL A 662 37.05 -16.63 -30.49
C VAL A 662 37.15 -15.64 -29.35
N GLU A 663 36.13 -14.82 -29.13
CA GLU A 663 36.09 -13.95 -27.95
C GLU A 663 34.67 -14.01 -27.38
N MET A 664 34.44 -14.96 -26.47
CA MET A 664 33.15 -15.14 -25.80
C MET A 664 33.31 -14.82 -24.32
N THR A 665 32.65 -13.77 -23.83
CA THR A 665 32.70 -13.37 -22.42
C THR A 665 31.83 -14.29 -21.57
N LEU A 666 32.40 -14.86 -20.51
CA LEU A 666 31.67 -15.72 -19.58
C LEU A 666 30.92 -14.85 -18.57
N PRO A 667 29.64 -15.16 -18.27
CA PRO A 667 28.94 -14.54 -17.16
C PRO A 667 29.66 -14.80 -15.81
N GLU A 668 29.46 -13.90 -14.84
CA GLU A 668 30.00 -14.11 -13.50
C GLU A 668 29.40 -15.36 -12.83
N HIS A 669 30.20 -16.01 -11.99
CA HIS A 669 29.82 -17.19 -11.17
C HIS A 669 29.46 -18.46 -11.97
N GLU A 670 29.92 -18.58 -13.21
CA GLU A 670 29.79 -19.80 -14.00
C GLU A 670 30.97 -20.75 -13.75
N SER A 671 30.69 -22.05 -13.60
CA SER A 671 31.70 -23.08 -13.28
C SER A 671 31.87 -24.11 -14.40
N PHE A 672 30.99 -24.13 -15.39
CA PHE A 672 31.00 -25.11 -16.47
C PHE A 672 30.71 -24.46 -17.83
N LEU A 673 31.33 -25.00 -18.88
CA LEU A 673 31.11 -24.67 -20.29
C LEU A 673 30.45 -25.85 -20.99
N GLY A 674 29.28 -25.62 -21.57
CA GLY A 674 28.52 -26.56 -22.39
C GLY A 674 28.63 -26.26 -23.89
N VAL A 675 28.60 -27.29 -24.74
CA VAL A 675 28.52 -27.15 -26.20
C VAL A 675 27.98 -28.43 -26.85
N TRP A 676 27.19 -28.29 -27.92
CA TRP A 676 26.87 -29.41 -28.81
C TRP A 676 27.90 -29.55 -29.92
N VAL A 677 28.41 -30.77 -30.10
CA VAL A 677 29.42 -31.10 -31.11
C VAL A 677 28.91 -32.19 -32.04
N TYR A 678 28.94 -31.96 -33.35
CA TYR A 678 28.74 -32.99 -34.36
C TYR A 678 30.10 -33.55 -34.77
N GLY A 679 30.46 -34.72 -34.26
CA GLY A 679 31.79 -35.29 -34.46
C GLY A 679 32.05 -35.81 -35.88
N ASP A 680 33.32 -35.84 -36.27
CA ASP A 680 33.81 -36.31 -37.56
C ASP A 680 34.47 -37.70 -37.51
N ASN A 681 34.48 -38.32 -36.33
CA ASN A 681 35.12 -39.60 -36.03
C ASN A 681 36.65 -39.65 -36.33
N SER A 682 37.33 -38.50 -36.35
CA SER A 682 38.78 -38.38 -36.56
C SER A 682 39.63 -38.90 -35.39
N GLY A 683 39.08 -38.94 -34.17
CA GLY A 683 39.84 -39.25 -32.95
C GLY A 683 40.72 -38.11 -32.43
N ASN A 684 40.70 -36.93 -33.07
CA ASN A 684 41.36 -35.72 -32.57
C ASN A 684 40.70 -35.20 -31.28
N THR A 685 41.37 -34.36 -30.50
CA THR A 685 40.82 -33.80 -29.26
C THR A 685 40.40 -32.34 -29.45
N LEU A 686 39.15 -32.04 -29.11
CA LEU A 686 38.62 -30.69 -29.06
C LEU A 686 38.88 -30.09 -27.67
N THR A 687 39.45 -28.88 -27.63
CA THR A 687 39.74 -28.13 -26.39
C THR A 687 39.33 -26.66 -26.53
N ALA A 688 39.13 -25.97 -25.42
CA ALA A 688 38.93 -24.53 -25.35
C ALA A 688 40.10 -23.87 -24.62
N THR A 689 40.48 -22.66 -25.06
CA THR A 689 41.40 -21.79 -24.31
C THR A 689 40.56 -20.78 -23.54
N VAL A 690 40.72 -20.72 -22.23
CA VAL A 690 39.93 -19.88 -21.33
C VAL A 690 40.86 -18.89 -20.63
N ALA A 691 40.51 -17.61 -20.62
CA ALA A 691 41.23 -16.58 -19.87
C ALA A 691 40.50 -16.25 -18.56
N ASP A 692 41.26 -16.05 -17.49
CA ASP A 692 40.75 -15.54 -16.22
C ASP A 692 40.55 -14.02 -16.23
N THR A 693 40.06 -13.46 -15.13
CA THR A 693 39.86 -12.00 -14.97
C THR A 693 41.16 -11.17 -15.03
N ALA A 694 42.32 -11.79 -14.83
CA ALA A 694 43.64 -11.15 -14.97
C ALA A 694 44.21 -11.27 -16.40
N GLY A 695 43.55 -12.03 -17.28
CA GLY A 695 43.95 -12.29 -18.66
C GLY A 695 44.91 -13.48 -18.83
N GLU A 696 45.17 -14.26 -17.79
CA GLU A 696 46.00 -15.47 -17.88
C GLU A 696 45.20 -16.61 -18.51
N THR A 697 45.80 -17.35 -19.45
CA THR A 697 45.10 -18.36 -20.23
C THR A 697 45.38 -19.78 -19.74
N SER A 698 44.37 -20.64 -19.76
CA SER A 698 44.46 -22.08 -19.51
C SER A 698 43.69 -22.88 -20.58
N THR A 699 43.98 -24.18 -20.68
CA THR A 699 43.32 -25.07 -21.65
C THR A 699 42.34 -26.02 -20.94
N VAL A 700 41.11 -26.06 -21.42
CA VAL A 700 40.04 -26.95 -20.97
C VAL A 700 39.77 -28.00 -22.04
N ALA A 701 39.84 -29.28 -21.67
CA ALA A 701 39.50 -30.37 -22.60
C ALA A 701 37.98 -30.50 -22.72
N LEU A 702 37.45 -30.44 -23.96
CA LEU A 702 36.02 -30.60 -24.22
C LEU A 702 35.70 -32.07 -24.51
N THR A 703 36.18 -32.61 -25.63
CA THR A 703 35.87 -34.01 -25.99
C THR A 703 36.84 -34.58 -27.04
N ALA A 704 36.94 -35.91 -27.12
CA ALA A 704 37.57 -36.57 -28.26
C ALA A 704 36.55 -36.71 -29.40
N LEU A 705 36.94 -36.34 -30.63
CA LEU A 705 36.13 -36.43 -31.85
C LEU A 705 36.09 -37.86 -32.41
N ASN A 706 35.76 -38.85 -31.59
CA ASN A 706 35.71 -40.28 -31.94
C ASN A 706 34.28 -40.79 -32.15
N PHE A 707 33.39 -39.91 -32.61
CA PHE A 707 31.98 -40.19 -32.83
C PHE A 707 31.47 -39.42 -34.05
N THR A 708 30.32 -39.84 -34.58
CA THR A 708 29.52 -39.08 -35.54
C THR A 708 28.16 -38.74 -34.93
N GLY A 709 27.51 -37.68 -35.43
CA GLY A 709 26.26 -37.17 -34.85
C GLY A 709 26.50 -36.21 -33.69
N TRP A 710 25.41 -35.63 -33.20
CA TRP A 710 25.42 -34.64 -32.12
C TRP A 710 25.65 -35.26 -30.74
N LYS A 711 26.54 -34.64 -29.97
CA LYS A 711 26.81 -34.96 -28.56
C LYS A 711 26.93 -33.67 -27.75
N HIS A 712 26.23 -33.58 -26.63
CA HIS A 712 26.42 -32.49 -25.67
C HIS A 712 27.66 -32.77 -24.82
N VAL A 713 28.48 -31.75 -24.64
CA VAL A 713 29.74 -31.82 -23.91
C VAL A 713 29.71 -30.73 -22.85
N VAL A 714 30.04 -31.07 -21.61
CA VAL A 714 30.17 -30.13 -20.50
C VAL A 714 31.54 -30.30 -19.88
N ALA A 715 32.26 -29.20 -19.69
CA ALA A 715 33.60 -29.18 -19.11
C ALA A 715 33.68 -28.16 -17.98
N ALA A 716 34.41 -28.49 -16.91
CA ALA A 716 34.64 -27.56 -15.81
C ALA A 716 35.53 -26.40 -16.27
N LEU A 717 35.13 -25.19 -15.90
CA LEU A 717 35.92 -23.99 -16.07
C LEU A 717 36.96 -23.87 -14.93
N PRO A 718 38.13 -23.25 -15.19
CA PRO A 718 39.03 -22.82 -14.13
C PRO A 718 38.35 -21.80 -13.20
N ASP A 719 38.88 -21.67 -11.98
CA ASP A 719 38.49 -20.59 -11.08
C ASP A 719 38.72 -19.22 -11.76
N ASP A 720 37.84 -18.26 -11.51
CA ASP A 720 37.87 -16.90 -12.06
C ASP A 720 37.87 -16.80 -13.60
N ALA A 721 37.41 -17.84 -14.31
CA ALA A 721 37.24 -17.84 -15.76
C ALA A 721 36.34 -16.67 -16.21
N ALA A 722 36.85 -15.86 -17.14
CA ALA A 722 36.18 -14.66 -17.62
C ALA A 722 35.84 -14.70 -19.12
N SER A 723 36.57 -15.48 -19.94
CA SER A 723 36.25 -15.60 -21.36
C SER A 723 36.81 -16.87 -22.02
N VAL A 724 36.15 -17.34 -23.07
CA VAL A 724 36.70 -18.32 -24.03
C VAL A 724 37.38 -17.56 -25.17
N GLN A 725 38.67 -17.83 -25.38
CA GLN A 725 39.57 -17.11 -26.29
C GLN A 725 39.92 -17.91 -27.56
N ALA A 726 39.77 -19.24 -27.52
CA ALA A 726 39.98 -20.08 -28.69
C ALA A 726 39.29 -21.44 -28.56
N VAL A 727 38.91 -22.03 -29.70
CA VAL A 727 38.55 -23.44 -29.84
C VAL A 727 39.64 -24.13 -30.65
N ASN A 728 40.22 -25.21 -30.11
CA ASN A 728 41.35 -25.89 -30.72
C ASN A 728 41.06 -27.36 -31.01
N VAL A 729 41.53 -27.84 -32.16
CA VAL A 729 41.61 -29.26 -32.51
C VAL A 729 43.06 -29.72 -32.38
N VAL A 730 43.31 -30.67 -31.48
CA VAL A 730 44.65 -31.24 -31.22
C VAL A 730 44.74 -32.61 -31.87
N TYR A 731 45.78 -32.82 -32.68
CA TYR A 731 45.97 -34.06 -33.43
C TYR A 731 46.15 -35.30 -32.54
N GLY A 732 45.37 -36.36 -32.83
CA GLY A 732 45.30 -37.59 -32.03
C GLY A 732 46.27 -38.72 -32.42
N GLY A 733 47.05 -38.59 -33.51
CA GLY A 733 48.16 -39.50 -33.82
C GLY A 733 47.93 -40.63 -34.85
N GLY A 734 47.02 -40.49 -35.84
CA GLY A 734 46.78 -41.50 -36.89
C GLY A 734 46.94 -41.01 -38.35
N GLU A 735 47.46 -41.86 -39.24
CA GLU A 735 47.68 -41.52 -40.66
C GLU A 735 46.39 -41.09 -41.37
N ASN A 736 46.43 -39.93 -42.05
CA ASN A 736 45.29 -39.28 -42.74
C ASN A 736 44.15 -38.74 -41.86
N LEU A 737 44.42 -38.46 -40.58
CA LEU A 737 43.46 -37.86 -39.64
C LEU A 737 43.80 -36.40 -39.25
N SER A 738 44.76 -35.76 -39.93
CA SER A 738 45.15 -34.37 -39.62
C SER A 738 44.16 -33.33 -40.15
N THR A 739 43.34 -33.70 -41.14
CA THR A 739 42.31 -32.85 -41.74
C THR A 739 40.92 -33.42 -41.49
N GLY A 740 39.92 -32.56 -41.24
CA GLY A 740 38.54 -32.99 -41.02
C GLY A 740 37.56 -31.84 -40.99
N ALA A 741 36.30 -32.14 -40.72
CA ALA A 741 35.27 -31.12 -40.53
C ALA A 741 34.22 -31.58 -39.51
N PHE A 742 33.92 -30.72 -38.55
CA PHE A 742 32.92 -30.94 -37.49
C PHE A 742 32.03 -29.71 -37.35
N TRP A 743 30.94 -29.83 -36.59
CA TRP A 743 30.01 -28.73 -36.35
C TRP A 743 29.85 -28.45 -34.86
N LEU A 744 29.66 -27.18 -34.53
CA LEU A 744 29.38 -26.69 -33.19
C LEU A 744 28.02 -26.00 -33.18
N ASP A 745 27.29 -26.20 -32.10
CA ASP A 745 26.00 -25.57 -31.88
C ASP A 745 25.80 -25.30 -30.38
N GLN A 746 25.05 -24.24 -30.06
CA GLN A 746 24.60 -23.87 -28.72
C GLN A 746 25.67 -24.01 -27.62
N PHE A 747 26.57 -23.03 -27.53
CA PHE A 747 27.40 -22.86 -26.33
C PHE A 747 26.57 -22.33 -25.18
N THR A 748 26.78 -22.95 -24.01
CA THR A 748 26.14 -22.56 -22.76
C THR A 748 27.16 -22.49 -21.63
N THR A 749 26.80 -21.81 -20.55
CA THR A 749 27.49 -21.91 -19.27
C THR A 749 26.53 -22.35 -18.20
N SER A 750 27.05 -22.94 -17.12
CA SER A 750 26.25 -23.24 -15.94
C SER A 750 27.05 -23.08 -14.66
N ASN A 751 26.36 -22.73 -13.58
CA ASN A 751 26.96 -22.62 -12.25
C ASN A 751 27.31 -24.00 -11.65
N GLN A 752 26.68 -25.06 -12.14
CA GLN A 752 26.90 -26.44 -11.70
C GLN A 752 27.06 -27.39 -12.89
N ASN A 753 27.50 -28.63 -12.65
CA ASN A 753 27.57 -29.66 -13.69
C ASN A 753 26.16 -30.18 -14.05
N ILE A 754 25.37 -29.32 -14.67
CA ILE A 754 24.01 -29.55 -15.11
C ILE A 754 23.94 -29.40 -16.63
N SER A 755 23.04 -30.15 -17.24
CA SER A 755 22.69 -30.04 -18.65
C SER A 755 21.18 -30.00 -18.74
N ASP A 756 20.67 -29.04 -19.49
CA ASP A 756 19.26 -28.95 -19.76
C ASP A 756 18.97 -29.40 -21.20
N THR A 757 17.99 -30.29 -21.31
CA THR A 757 17.49 -30.87 -22.57
C THR A 757 15.97 -30.94 -22.60
N THR A 758 15.31 -30.36 -21.59
CA THR A 758 13.86 -30.37 -21.44
C THR A 758 13.33 -29.07 -22.01
N SER A 759 12.24 -29.11 -22.77
CA SER A 759 11.62 -27.88 -23.26
C SER A 759 10.75 -27.21 -22.19
N PRO A 760 10.64 -25.87 -22.20
CA PRO A 760 9.73 -25.15 -21.31
C PRO A 760 8.27 -25.62 -21.43
N VAL A 761 7.50 -25.47 -20.36
CA VAL A 761 6.07 -25.79 -20.32
C VAL A 761 5.26 -24.50 -20.37
N ILE A 762 4.36 -24.40 -21.37
CA ILE A 762 3.51 -23.23 -21.58
C ILE A 762 2.04 -23.59 -21.30
N GLN A 763 1.39 -22.83 -20.43
CA GLN A 763 -0.05 -22.92 -20.16
C GLN A 763 -0.72 -21.60 -20.55
N LEU A 764 -1.69 -21.64 -21.45
CA LEU A 764 -2.39 -20.45 -21.95
C LEU A 764 -3.87 -20.45 -21.57
N SER A 765 -4.41 -19.26 -21.35
CA SER A 765 -5.84 -19.00 -21.19
C SER A 765 -6.23 -17.70 -21.88
N LEU A 766 -7.40 -17.70 -22.51
CA LEU A 766 -7.93 -16.56 -23.24
C LEU A 766 -9.27 -16.12 -22.62
N SER A 767 -9.39 -14.85 -22.27
CA SER A 767 -10.63 -14.25 -21.79
C SER A 767 -10.90 -12.93 -22.49
N GLY A 768 -11.97 -12.88 -23.28
CA GLY A 768 -12.26 -11.73 -24.13
C GLY A 768 -11.11 -11.47 -25.09
N ASN A 769 -10.48 -10.31 -24.97
CA ASN A 769 -9.36 -9.87 -25.80
C ASN A 769 -8.00 -9.90 -25.09
N GLN A 770 -7.90 -10.66 -24.01
CA GLN A 770 -6.71 -10.74 -23.17
C GLN A 770 -6.21 -12.18 -23.14
N LEU A 771 -4.96 -12.37 -23.59
CA LEU A 771 -4.20 -13.59 -23.35
C LEU A 771 -3.56 -13.51 -21.96
N THR A 772 -3.64 -14.61 -21.22
CA THR A 772 -2.89 -14.84 -19.99
C THR A 772 -2.22 -16.20 -20.06
N GLY A 773 -1.08 -16.37 -19.41
CA GLY A 773 -0.42 -17.66 -19.38
C GLY A 773 0.60 -17.81 -18.26
N LYS A 774 1.07 -19.04 -18.07
CA LYS A 774 2.18 -19.39 -17.20
C LYS A 774 3.21 -20.17 -17.99
N ILE A 775 4.47 -19.75 -17.88
CA ILE A 775 5.62 -20.44 -18.46
C ILE A 775 6.50 -20.91 -17.29
N ALA A 776 6.98 -22.15 -17.36
CA ALA A 776 7.88 -22.71 -16.37
C ALA A 776 8.88 -23.64 -17.04
N ASP A 777 10.06 -23.74 -16.45
CA ASP A 777 11.12 -24.68 -16.83
C ASP A 777 11.58 -25.46 -15.59
N ASP A 778 12.17 -26.65 -15.79
CA ASP A 778 12.60 -27.51 -14.69
C ASP A 778 14.02 -27.22 -14.19
N ILE A 779 14.84 -26.55 -15.01
CA ILE A 779 16.22 -26.16 -14.66
C ILE A 779 16.34 -24.63 -14.61
N ASP A 780 15.88 -23.93 -15.65
CA ASP A 780 15.95 -22.48 -15.75
C ASP A 780 14.70 -21.85 -15.12
N PHE A 781 14.70 -21.71 -13.79
CA PHE A 781 13.55 -21.21 -13.02
C PHE A 781 12.99 -19.86 -13.50
N SER A 782 13.78 -19.07 -14.24
CA SER A 782 13.32 -17.87 -14.94
C SER A 782 13.78 -17.83 -16.40
N ILE A 783 12.85 -17.60 -17.32
CA ILE A 783 13.14 -17.40 -18.75
C ILE A 783 13.21 -15.89 -19.06
N SER A 784 14.20 -15.48 -19.83
CA SER A 784 14.37 -14.09 -20.22
C SER A 784 13.26 -13.63 -21.18
N ALA A 785 12.87 -12.36 -21.11
CA ALA A 785 11.73 -11.83 -21.86
C ALA A 785 11.93 -11.85 -23.38
N ASP A 786 13.16 -11.74 -23.86
CA ASP A 786 13.56 -11.81 -25.27
C ASP A 786 13.44 -13.23 -25.85
N HIS A 787 13.43 -14.25 -25.00
CA HIS A 787 13.22 -15.65 -25.39
C HIS A 787 11.75 -16.04 -25.53
N ILE A 788 10.81 -15.12 -25.29
CA ILE A 788 9.38 -15.38 -25.36
C ILE A 788 8.78 -14.51 -26.46
N THR A 789 8.10 -15.09 -27.45
CA THR A 789 7.38 -14.33 -28.47
C THR A 789 5.91 -14.72 -28.49
N VAL A 790 5.04 -13.71 -28.56
CA VAL A 790 3.59 -13.90 -28.71
C VAL A 790 3.20 -13.44 -30.10
N TYR A 791 2.60 -14.32 -30.88
CA TYR A 791 2.11 -14.06 -32.23
C TYR A 791 0.59 -14.03 -32.25
N TYR A 792 0.03 -13.08 -33.00
CA TYR A 792 -1.36 -13.03 -33.42
C TYR A 792 -1.41 -13.16 -34.94
N ASP A 793 -1.96 -14.26 -35.44
CA ASP A 793 -1.96 -14.61 -36.87
C ASP A 793 -0.56 -14.55 -37.51
N GLY A 794 0.44 -15.10 -36.82
CA GLY A 794 1.84 -15.10 -37.27
C GLY A 794 2.56 -13.75 -37.12
N THR A 795 1.88 -12.69 -36.71
CA THR A 795 2.49 -11.37 -36.46
C THR A 795 2.81 -11.20 -34.98
N ALA A 796 4.05 -10.84 -34.62
CA ALA A 796 4.44 -10.63 -33.23
C ALA A 796 3.69 -9.44 -32.62
N ILE A 797 3.25 -9.59 -31.36
CA ILE A 797 2.56 -8.56 -30.58
C ILE A 797 3.26 -8.29 -29.24
N GLU A 798 2.98 -7.14 -28.65
CA GLU A 798 3.52 -6.80 -27.32
C GLU A 798 2.97 -7.72 -26.22
N LYS A 799 3.83 -7.97 -25.23
CA LYS A 799 3.55 -8.82 -24.07
C LYS A 799 4.03 -8.15 -22.79
N SER A 800 3.44 -8.53 -21.67
CA SER A 800 3.96 -8.29 -20.32
C SER A 800 4.43 -9.62 -19.74
N TRP A 801 5.62 -9.62 -19.15
CA TRP A 801 6.27 -10.81 -18.58
C TRP A 801 6.72 -10.53 -17.14
N ASN A 802 6.47 -11.48 -16.24
CA ASN A 802 6.99 -11.47 -14.87
C ASN A 802 7.82 -12.74 -14.67
N ALA A 803 9.15 -12.57 -14.65
CA ALA A 803 10.11 -13.66 -14.54
C ALA A 803 9.97 -14.44 -13.21
N ASP A 804 9.73 -13.74 -12.10
CA ASP A 804 9.67 -14.34 -10.75
C ASP A 804 8.49 -15.31 -10.56
N THR A 805 7.38 -15.04 -11.24
CA THR A 805 6.13 -15.82 -11.13
C THR A 805 5.88 -16.71 -12.35
N GLY A 806 6.63 -16.51 -13.43
CA GLY A 806 6.42 -17.12 -14.72
C GLY A 806 5.14 -16.63 -15.43
N ALA A 807 4.60 -15.47 -15.07
CA ALA A 807 3.32 -14.99 -15.57
C ALA A 807 3.45 -14.17 -16.87
N LEU A 808 2.68 -14.56 -17.89
CA LEU A 808 2.58 -13.90 -19.19
C LEU A 808 1.21 -13.26 -19.37
N SER A 809 1.16 -12.06 -19.97
CA SER A 809 -0.09 -11.49 -20.50
C SER A 809 0.14 -10.71 -21.79
N ALA A 810 -0.85 -10.70 -22.69
CA ALA A 810 -0.81 -9.91 -23.92
C ALA A 810 -2.22 -9.44 -24.32
N ALA A 811 -2.35 -8.16 -24.66
CA ALA A 811 -3.59 -7.61 -25.18
C ALA A 811 -3.70 -7.93 -26.67
N LEU A 812 -4.82 -8.52 -27.11
CA LEU A 812 -5.04 -8.86 -28.50
C LEU A 812 -5.64 -7.68 -29.29
N PRO A 813 -5.51 -7.65 -30.62
CA PRO A 813 -6.22 -6.70 -31.48
C PRO A 813 -7.74 -6.77 -31.33
N ALA A 814 -8.46 -5.68 -31.63
CA ALA A 814 -9.91 -5.61 -31.47
C ALA A 814 -10.64 -6.71 -32.27
N VAL A 815 -11.66 -7.32 -31.66
CA VAL A 815 -12.42 -8.42 -32.27
C VAL A 815 -13.14 -7.93 -33.53
N ASP A 816 -12.73 -8.44 -34.69
CA ASP A 816 -13.37 -8.19 -36.00
C ASP A 816 -14.43 -9.26 -36.36
N GLY A 817 -14.57 -10.27 -35.51
CA GLY A 817 -15.48 -11.40 -35.66
C GLY A 817 -14.96 -12.52 -36.56
N ASN A 818 -13.72 -12.47 -37.05
CA ASN A 818 -13.04 -13.55 -37.76
C ASN A 818 -12.41 -14.56 -36.79
N ALA A 819 -11.89 -15.65 -37.34
CA ALA A 819 -11.11 -16.61 -36.57
C ALA A 819 -9.67 -16.11 -36.54
N HIS A 820 -9.01 -16.20 -35.39
CA HIS A 820 -7.61 -15.84 -35.24
C HIS A 820 -6.89 -16.88 -34.41
N ARG A 821 -5.59 -17.00 -34.64
CA ARG A 821 -4.73 -17.89 -33.87
C ARG A 821 -3.69 -17.10 -33.10
N VAL A 822 -3.60 -17.39 -31.80
CA VAL A 822 -2.60 -16.80 -30.92
C VAL A 822 -1.62 -17.89 -30.53
N THR A 823 -0.33 -17.67 -30.82
CA THR A 823 0.75 -18.64 -30.59
C THR A 823 1.79 -18.01 -29.68
N VAL A 824 2.23 -18.74 -28.66
CA VAL A 824 3.37 -18.37 -27.82
C VAL A 824 4.49 -19.36 -28.10
N GLU A 825 5.65 -18.83 -28.46
CA GLU A 825 6.89 -19.58 -28.63
C GLU A 825 7.89 -19.15 -27.56
N VAL A 826 8.61 -20.13 -27.00
CA VAL A 826 9.58 -19.94 -25.92
C VAL A 826 10.83 -20.76 -26.22
N SER A 827 12.01 -20.17 -26.00
CA SER A 827 13.29 -20.88 -25.96
C SER A 827 13.93 -20.79 -24.57
N ASP A 828 14.43 -21.89 -24.01
CA ASP A 828 15.31 -21.81 -22.83
C ASP A 828 16.74 -21.41 -23.23
N ALA A 829 17.64 -21.33 -22.24
CA ALA A 829 19.04 -20.97 -22.47
C ALA A 829 19.83 -22.07 -23.22
N SER A 830 19.34 -23.30 -23.18
CA SER A 830 19.91 -24.49 -23.84
C SER A 830 19.41 -24.67 -25.28
N GLY A 831 18.56 -23.75 -25.76
CA GLY A 831 18.00 -23.78 -27.10
C GLY A 831 16.88 -24.81 -27.29
N ASN A 832 16.30 -25.36 -26.21
CA ASN A 832 15.09 -26.17 -26.36
C ASN A 832 13.88 -25.25 -26.57
N LEU A 833 13.01 -25.66 -27.49
CA LEU A 833 11.88 -24.86 -27.95
C LEU A 833 10.56 -25.43 -27.47
N ALA A 834 9.68 -24.54 -27.03
CA ALA A 834 8.31 -24.85 -26.67
C ALA A 834 7.33 -23.94 -27.42
N ARG A 835 6.17 -24.50 -27.74
CA ARG A 835 5.10 -23.78 -28.44
C ARG A 835 3.74 -24.18 -27.88
N ALA A 836 2.89 -23.19 -27.65
CA ALA A 836 1.48 -23.39 -27.33
C ALA A 836 0.63 -22.37 -28.07
N SER A 837 -0.57 -22.78 -28.48
CA SER A 837 -1.50 -21.88 -29.18
C SER A 837 -2.91 -21.97 -28.60
N THR A 838 -3.67 -20.90 -28.76
CA THR A 838 -5.11 -20.82 -28.49
C THR A 838 -5.82 -20.10 -29.63
N ASP A 839 -7.11 -20.34 -29.80
CA ASP A 839 -7.89 -19.81 -30.92
C ASP A 839 -8.93 -18.80 -30.45
N VAL A 840 -9.04 -17.67 -31.17
CA VAL A 840 -10.18 -16.75 -31.09
C VAL A 840 -11.26 -17.28 -32.03
N ALA A 841 -12.42 -17.65 -31.47
CA ALA A 841 -13.51 -18.21 -32.27
C ALA A 841 -14.17 -17.13 -33.16
N PRO A 842 -14.49 -17.45 -34.42
CA PRO A 842 -15.21 -16.53 -35.30
C PRO A 842 -16.67 -16.35 -34.87
N SER A 843 -17.23 -15.21 -35.24
CA SER A 843 -18.68 -14.99 -35.21
C SER A 843 -19.41 -15.96 -36.15
N ALA A 844 -20.70 -16.19 -35.91
CA ALA A 844 -21.50 -17.09 -36.73
C ALA A 844 -21.51 -16.70 -38.23
N ALA A 845 -21.50 -15.38 -38.53
CA ALA A 845 -21.49 -14.86 -39.90
C ALA A 845 -20.15 -15.09 -40.63
N ASN A 846 -19.05 -15.19 -39.89
CA ASN A 846 -17.70 -15.27 -40.44
C ASN A 846 -17.08 -16.67 -40.36
N ARG A 847 -17.86 -17.67 -39.92
CA ARG A 847 -17.39 -19.06 -39.74
C ARG A 847 -17.11 -19.79 -41.05
N ASN A 848 -17.82 -19.43 -42.13
CA ASN A 848 -17.76 -20.17 -43.38
C ASN A 848 -18.06 -19.27 -44.60
N VAL A 849 -17.22 -19.35 -45.63
CA VAL A 849 -17.43 -18.68 -46.93
C VAL A 849 -17.76 -19.64 -48.07
N PHE A 850 -17.66 -20.96 -47.86
CA PHE A 850 -17.83 -21.98 -48.88
C PHE A 850 -19.14 -22.74 -48.71
N THR A 851 -19.90 -22.94 -49.78
CA THR A 851 -21.22 -23.56 -49.73
C THR A 851 -21.20 -25.01 -49.24
N ASP A 852 -20.20 -25.78 -49.68
CA ASP A 852 -19.99 -27.19 -49.35
C ASP A 852 -19.32 -27.43 -47.99
N MET A 853 -18.93 -26.37 -47.28
CA MET A 853 -18.34 -26.45 -45.94
C MET A 853 -19.37 -26.25 -44.81
N THR A 854 -20.65 -26.12 -45.13
CA THR A 854 -21.71 -25.96 -44.14
C THR A 854 -21.75 -27.17 -43.20
N ASN A 855 -21.57 -26.93 -41.90
CA ASN A 855 -21.43 -27.95 -40.84
C ASN A 855 -20.20 -28.87 -40.97
N HIS A 856 -19.28 -28.59 -41.91
CA HIS A 856 -18.04 -29.33 -42.02
C HIS A 856 -17.03 -28.87 -40.96
N TRP A 857 -16.33 -29.82 -40.32
CA TRP A 857 -15.43 -29.53 -39.20
C TRP A 857 -14.25 -28.61 -39.58
N ALA A 858 -13.82 -28.64 -40.84
CA ALA A 858 -12.72 -27.82 -41.35
C ALA A 858 -13.14 -26.42 -41.84
N ALA A 859 -14.41 -26.03 -41.69
CA ALA A 859 -14.94 -24.77 -42.25
C ALA A 859 -14.19 -23.53 -41.77
N THR A 860 -13.91 -23.44 -40.46
CA THR A 860 -13.17 -22.32 -39.88
C THR A 860 -11.75 -22.24 -40.44
N TYR A 861 -11.03 -23.37 -40.50
CA TYR A 861 -9.64 -23.41 -40.98
C TYR A 861 -9.53 -23.03 -42.45
N ALA A 862 -10.41 -23.59 -43.30
CA ALA A 862 -10.44 -23.26 -44.72
C ALA A 862 -10.80 -21.77 -44.95
N THR A 863 -11.73 -21.24 -44.16
CA THR A 863 -12.12 -19.82 -44.24
C THR A 863 -11.01 -18.89 -43.80
N TYR A 864 -10.26 -19.25 -42.75
CA TYR A 864 -9.07 -18.53 -42.32
C TYR A 864 -8.02 -18.46 -43.44
N LEU A 865 -7.66 -19.60 -44.01
CA LEU A 865 -6.68 -19.69 -45.09
C LEU A 865 -7.13 -18.97 -46.37
N TYR A 866 -8.44 -18.87 -46.60
CA TYR A 866 -9.00 -18.12 -47.72
C TYR A 866 -8.80 -16.61 -47.52
N ARG A 867 -9.08 -16.12 -46.29
CA ARG A 867 -8.93 -14.71 -45.95
C ARG A 867 -7.47 -14.25 -45.92
N SER A 868 -6.54 -15.14 -45.55
CA SER A 868 -5.10 -14.91 -45.65
C SER A 868 -4.53 -15.14 -47.05
N GLY A 869 -5.36 -15.49 -48.04
CA GLY A 869 -4.93 -15.65 -49.44
C GLY A 869 -4.15 -16.94 -49.74
N VAL A 870 -3.99 -17.84 -48.75
CA VAL A 870 -3.28 -19.12 -48.90
C VAL A 870 -4.07 -20.08 -49.80
N THR A 871 -5.38 -20.16 -49.62
CA THR A 871 -6.26 -21.06 -50.40
C THR A 871 -7.37 -20.30 -51.12
N GLN A 872 -7.95 -20.94 -52.14
CA GLN A 872 -9.04 -20.40 -52.95
C GLN A 872 -10.13 -21.46 -53.14
N GLY A 873 -11.38 -21.02 -53.29
CA GLY A 873 -12.49 -21.86 -53.73
C GLY A 873 -12.68 -21.80 -55.24
N THR A 874 -13.46 -22.75 -55.77
CA THR A 874 -13.90 -22.73 -57.17
C THR A 874 -15.29 -22.09 -57.27
N GLY A 875 -15.50 -21.25 -58.28
CA GLY A 875 -16.73 -20.49 -58.51
C GLY A 875 -16.47 -19.22 -59.34
N GLU A 876 -17.51 -18.65 -59.93
CA GLU A 876 -17.40 -17.36 -60.65
C GLU A 876 -17.13 -16.21 -59.65
N PRO A 877 -16.36 -15.17 -60.03
CA PRO A 877 -16.13 -14.01 -59.19
C PRO A 877 -17.43 -13.39 -58.68
N GLY A 878 -17.61 -13.30 -57.36
CA GLY A 878 -18.84 -12.79 -56.72
C GLY A 878 -19.98 -13.80 -56.53
N GLY A 879 -19.80 -15.05 -56.97
CA GLY A 879 -20.74 -16.16 -56.75
C GLY A 879 -20.40 -17.03 -55.53
N PRO A 880 -21.23 -18.06 -55.23
CA PRO A 880 -20.98 -18.99 -54.13
C PRO A 880 -19.72 -19.83 -54.40
N LEU A 881 -18.79 -19.85 -53.45
CA LEU A 881 -17.54 -20.60 -53.55
C LEU A 881 -17.72 -22.06 -53.08
N VAL A 882 -16.95 -22.98 -53.67
CA VAL A 882 -16.86 -24.40 -53.30
C VAL A 882 -15.41 -24.74 -52.94
N TYR A 883 -15.17 -25.47 -51.84
CA TYR A 883 -13.83 -25.79 -51.33
C TYR A 883 -13.34 -27.21 -51.69
N ALA A 884 -14.26 -28.17 -51.79
CA ALA A 884 -14.06 -29.61 -51.91
C ALA A 884 -13.24 -30.22 -50.75
N PRO A 885 -13.72 -30.17 -49.49
CA PRO A 885 -12.93 -30.57 -48.31
C PRO A 885 -12.48 -32.03 -48.31
N ASP A 886 -13.32 -32.94 -48.79
CA ASP A 886 -13.08 -34.39 -48.75
C ASP A 886 -12.26 -34.90 -49.95
N ARG A 887 -11.89 -34.02 -50.88
CA ARG A 887 -11.04 -34.38 -52.02
C ARG A 887 -9.59 -34.52 -51.55
N ASN A 888 -8.95 -35.63 -51.94
CA ASN A 888 -7.50 -35.79 -51.80
C ASN A 888 -6.76 -34.75 -52.63
N ILE A 889 -5.74 -34.13 -52.02
CA ILE A 889 -4.93 -33.11 -52.67
C ILE A 889 -3.73 -33.75 -53.40
N THR A 890 -3.35 -33.20 -54.55
CA THR A 890 -2.13 -33.62 -55.23
C THR A 890 -0.89 -33.01 -54.58
N ARG A 891 0.29 -33.56 -54.85
CA ARG A 891 1.58 -33.02 -54.39
C ARG A 891 1.81 -31.59 -54.88
N ALA A 892 1.56 -31.30 -56.15
CA ALA A 892 1.70 -29.95 -56.70
C ALA A 892 0.77 -28.94 -56.01
N GLU A 893 -0.48 -29.33 -55.75
CA GLU A 893 -1.44 -28.48 -55.03
C GLU A 893 -0.98 -28.22 -53.58
N PHE A 894 -0.47 -29.26 -52.89
CA PHE A 894 0.05 -29.13 -51.54
C PHE A 894 1.28 -28.21 -51.48
N PHE A 895 2.25 -28.40 -52.38
CA PHE A 895 3.45 -27.55 -52.45
C PHE A 895 3.09 -26.08 -52.66
N ALA A 896 2.15 -25.80 -53.58
CA ALA A 896 1.70 -24.44 -53.82
C ALA A 896 1.02 -23.82 -52.59
N LEU A 897 0.24 -24.58 -51.81
CA LEU A 897 -0.35 -24.09 -50.57
C LEU A 897 0.70 -23.78 -49.51
N VAL A 898 1.71 -24.65 -49.33
CA VAL A 898 2.80 -24.45 -48.36
C VAL A 898 3.64 -23.23 -48.75
N ALA A 899 4.00 -23.08 -50.02
CA ALA A 899 4.78 -21.93 -50.49
C ALA A 899 4.03 -20.60 -50.29
N ARG A 900 2.71 -20.58 -50.51
CA ARG A 900 1.88 -19.39 -50.24
C ARG A 900 1.72 -19.12 -48.75
N TRP A 901 1.55 -20.17 -47.94
CA TRP A 901 1.49 -20.04 -46.48
C TRP A 901 2.79 -19.49 -45.89
N LEU A 902 3.94 -19.89 -46.45
CA LEU A 902 5.25 -19.33 -46.11
C LEU A 902 5.51 -17.95 -46.71
N GLU A 903 4.59 -17.42 -47.52
CA GLU A 903 4.72 -16.15 -48.25
C GLU A 903 6.03 -16.03 -49.05
N LEU A 904 6.45 -17.14 -49.69
CA LEU A 904 7.73 -17.19 -50.38
C LEU A 904 7.79 -16.22 -51.57
N ASP A 905 8.87 -15.43 -51.64
CA ASP A 905 9.22 -14.70 -52.86
C ASP A 905 9.77 -15.67 -53.91
N LEU A 906 8.93 -16.01 -54.88
CA LEU A 906 9.26 -16.98 -55.92
C LEU A 906 10.34 -16.45 -56.90
N THR A 907 10.55 -15.14 -56.97
CA THR A 907 11.53 -14.55 -57.90
C THR A 907 12.96 -14.87 -57.50
N ALA A 908 13.22 -15.02 -56.20
CA ALA A 908 14.52 -15.42 -55.67
C ALA A 908 14.98 -16.81 -56.12
N TRP A 909 14.08 -17.63 -56.66
CA TRP A 909 14.32 -19.04 -56.97
C TRP A 909 14.11 -19.39 -58.45
N GLU A 910 13.95 -18.39 -59.33
CA GLU A 910 13.67 -18.61 -60.75
C GLU A 910 14.75 -19.45 -61.46
N ASN A 911 16.00 -19.29 -61.02
CA ASN A 911 17.19 -19.93 -61.59
C ASN A 911 17.52 -21.30 -60.97
N VAL A 912 16.72 -21.77 -60.01
CA VAL A 912 16.90 -23.11 -59.44
C VAL A 912 16.59 -24.16 -60.51
N GLU A 913 17.55 -25.04 -60.76
CA GLU A 913 17.36 -26.24 -61.58
C GLU A 913 16.81 -27.38 -60.70
N LEU A 914 15.70 -27.97 -61.12
CA LEU A 914 15.09 -29.09 -60.41
C LEU A 914 15.73 -30.40 -60.86
N PRO A 915 16.18 -31.27 -59.95
CA PRO A 915 16.81 -32.54 -60.31
C PRO A 915 15.79 -33.63 -60.66
N PHE A 916 14.51 -33.29 -60.76
CA PHE A 916 13.44 -34.28 -60.87
C PHE A 916 13.25 -34.78 -62.30
N ALA A 917 13.24 -36.09 -62.49
CA ALA A 917 13.08 -36.73 -63.80
C ALA A 917 11.72 -36.44 -64.47
N ASP A 918 10.70 -36.08 -63.69
CA ASP A 918 9.35 -35.74 -64.11
C ASP A 918 9.05 -34.23 -64.07
N THR A 919 10.08 -33.38 -64.12
CA THR A 919 9.92 -31.90 -64.12
C THR A 919 8.96 -31.40 -65.21
N ASN A 920 8.89 -32.07 -66.36
CA ASN A 920 7.97 -31.74 -67.45
C ASN A 920 6.48 -32.03 -67.14
N GLN A 921 6.17 -32.77 -66.08
CA GLN A 921 4.81 -33.03 -65.61
C GLN A 921 4.33 -32.02 -64.56
N ILE A 922 5.21 -31.11 -64.11
CA ILE A 922 4.86 -30.05 -63.17
C ILE A 922 3.99 -29.01 -63.88
N PRO A 923 2.78 -28.72 -63.39
CA PRO A 923 1.95 -27.66 -63.96
C PRO A 923 2.65 -26.30 -63.86
N SER A 924 2.51 -25.45 -64.89
CA SER A 924 3.15 -24.14 -64.93
C SER A 924 2.81 -23.26 -63.72
N TRP A 925 1.60 -23.40 -63.16
CA TRP A 925 1.14 -22.67 -61.98
C TRP A 925 1.79 -23.09 -60.66
N ALA A 926 2.52 -24.20 -60.60
CA ALA A 926 3.19 -24.72 -59.40
C ALA A 926 4.72 -24.73 -59.52
N LEU A 927 5.27 -24.44 -60.71
CA LEU A 927 6.70 -24.59 -60.96
C LEU A 927 7.55 -23.66 -60.10
N GLY A 928 7.12 -22.40 -59.93
CA GLY A 928 7.83 -21.43 -59.10
C GLY A 928 7.84 -21.83 -57.63
N GLU A 929 6.70 -22.26 -57.11
CA GLU A 929 6.55 -22.73 -55.73
C GLU A 929 7.43 -23.95 -55.46
N ILE A 930 7.48 -24.93 -56.37
CA ILE A 930 8.31 -26.13 -56.23
C ILE A 930 9.80 -25.79 -56.28
N LYS A 931 10.22 -24.87 -57.15
CA LYS A 931 11.60 -24.37 -57.20
C LYS A 931 12.01 -23.73 -55.88
N ALA A 932 11.16 -22.86 -55.33
CA ALA A 932 11.43 -22.21 -54.05
C ALA A 932 11.54 -23.22 -52.90
N MET A 933 10.58 -24.14 -52.80
CA MET A 933 10.61 -25.17 -51.74
C MET A 933 11.79 -26.14 -51.87
N TYR A 934 12.22 -26.46 -53.09
CA TYR A 934 13.42 -27.27 -53.31
C TYR A 934 14.70 -26.50 -52.96
N GLY A 935 14.80 -25.25 -53.39
CA GLY A 935 15.95 -24.38 -53.09
C GLY A 935 16.13 -24.12 -51.59
N LEU A 936 15.05 -24.06 -50.83
CA LEU A 936 15.04 -23.97 -49.37
C LEU A 936 15.32 -25.31 -48.66
N GLY A 937 15.45 -26.42 -49.39
CA GLY A 937 15.64 -27.77 -48.82
C GLY A 937 14.39 -28.35 -48.13
N ILE A 938 13.26 -27.66 -48.17
CA ILE A 938 11.98 -28.13 -47.62
C ILE A 938 11.49 -29.35 -48.42
N LEU A 939 11.62 -29.29 -49.75
CA LEU A 939 11.31 -30.38 -50.67
C LEU A 939 12.59 -31.09 -51.13
N SER A 940 12.60 -32.43 -51.13
CA SER A 940 13.77 -33.23 -51.58
C SER A 940 13.47 -34.19 -52.73
N GLY A 941 12.20 -34.35 -53.12
CA GLY A 941 11.75 -35.37 -54.08
C GLY A 941 11.68 -36.78 -53.49
N SER A 942 11.10 -37.71 -54.25
CA SER A 942 11.03 -39.13 -53.93
C SER A 942 12.12 -39.87 -54.71
N ASP A 943 13.01 -40.58 -54.02
CA ASP A 943 14.01 -41.44 -54.67
C ASP A 943 13.38 -42.78 -55.09
N LEU A 944 13.59 -43.16 -56.35
CA LEU A 944 13.29 -44.48 -56.86
C LEU A 944 14.50 -45.05 -57.60
N GLY A 945 15.40 -45.67 -56.84
CA GLY A 945 16.58 -46.32 -57.38
C GLY A 945 17.66 -45.34 -57.85
N GLY A 946 17.87 -44.25 -57.09
CA GLY A 946 18.87 -43.22 -57.40
C GLY A 946 18.37 -42.12 -58.35
N VAL A 947 17.09 -42.13 -58.72
CA VAL A 947 16.46 -41.10 -59.56
C VAL A 947 15.39 -40.39 -58.75
N LEU A 948 15.46 -39.06 -58.68
CA LEU A 948 14.52 -38.23 -57.93
C LEU A 948 13.30 -37.85 -58.77
N TYR A 949 12.12 -37.91 -58.16
CA TYR A 949 10.84 -37.53 -58.76
C TYR A 949 10.08 -36.53 -57.88
N ALA A 950 9.43 -35.55 -58.49
CA ALA A 950 8.51 -34.63 -57.81
C ALA A 950 7.13 -35.27 -57.56
N ASN A 951 6.70 -36.15 -58.47
CA ASN A 951 5.38 -36.79 -58.51
C ASN A 951 4.21 -35.78 -58.45
N PRO A 952 4.19 -34.69 -59.25
CA PRO A 952 3.31 -33.54 -59.03
C PRO A 952 1.80 -33.87 -59.08
N ASN A 953 1.41 -34.88 -59.87
CA ASN A 953 0.02 -35.27 -60.07
C ASN A 953 -0.47 -36.37 -59.12
N ALA A 954 0.42 -36.97 -58.31
CA ALA A 954 0.03 -37.99 -57.34
C ALA A 954 -0.60 -37.34 -56.11
N ASN A 955 -1.54 -38.04 -55.47
CA ASN A 955 -2.07 -37.64 -54.16
C ASN A 955 -0.95 -37.74 -53.11
N ILE A 956 -0.78 -36.71 -52.30
CA ILE A 956 0.24 -36.70 -51.24
C ILE A 956 -0.25 -37.51 -50.02
N THR A 957 0.66 -38.27 -49.41
CA THR A 957 0.36 -38.98 -48.16
C THR A 957 0.49 -38.06 -46.94
N ARG A 958 -0.13 -38.45 -45.83
CA ARG A 958 -0.03 -37.70 -44.56
C ARG A 958 1.40 -37.63 -44.04
N ALA A 959 2.18 -38.72 -44.14
CA ALA A 959 3.59 -38.73 -43.73
C ALA A 959 4.45 -37.75 -44.54
N GLU A 960 4.25 -37.68 -45.85
CA GLU A 960 4.96 -36.72 -46.71
C GLU A 960 4.58 -35.28 -46.38
N ALA A 961 3.29 -34.99 -46.21
CA ALA A 961 2.80 -33.67 -45.85
C ALA A 961 3.38 -33.19 -44.50
N MET A 962 3.34 -34.04 -43.47
CA MET A 962 3.90 -33.73 -42.15
C MET A 962 5.43 -33.59 -42.19
N THR A 963 6.12 -34.34 -43.03
CA THR A 963 7.58 -34.20 -43.18
C THR A 963 7.95 -32.86 -43.80
N ILE A 964 7.22 -32.43 -44.82
CA ILE A 964 7.44 -31.13 -45.46
C ILE A 964 7.15 -29.99 -44.49
N LEU A 965 6.03 -30.05 -43.76
CA LEU A 965 5.71 -29.05 -42.74
C LEU A 965 6.72 -29.08 -41.58
N GLY A 966 7.16 -30.25 -41.14
CA GLY A 966 8.16 -30.36 -40.08
C GLY A 966 9.51 -29.79 -40.48
N ARG A 967 9.88 -29.82 -41.77
CA ARG A 967 11.11 -29.17 -42.27
C ARG A 967 11.06 -27.65 -42.27
N THR A 968 9.87 -27.04 -42.16
CA THR A 968 9.77 -25.59 -41.99
C THR A 968 10.09 -25.17 -40.56
N GLN A 969 10.08 -26.11 -39.60
CA GLN A 969 10.30 -25.82 -38.19
C GLN A 969 11.79 -25.70 -37.87
N ALA A 970 12.11 -24.86 -36.89
CA ALA A 970 13.43 -24.83 -36.27
C ALA A 970 13.69 -26.14 -35.49
N LYS A 971 14.95 -26.48 -35.29
CA LYS A 971 15.38 -27.53 -34.36
C LYS A 971 15.30 -27.02 -32.92
N GLY A 972 15.23 -27.95 -31.96
CA GLY A 972 15.11 -27.64 -30.51
C GLY A 972 13.76 -28.02 -29.90
N TYR A 973 12.72 -28.24 -30.72
CA TYR A 973 11.44 -28.76 -30.22
C TYR A 973 11.57 -30.21 -29.71
N ALA A 974 10.85 -30.51 -28.63
CA ALA A 974 10.76 -31.87 -28.10
C ALA A 974 10.26 -32.88 -29.15
N GLU A 975 10.82 -34.09 -29.13
CA GLU A 975 10.42 -35.21 -29.99
C GLU A 975 9.78 -36.35 -29.16
N PRO A 976 8.62 -36.14 -28.53
CA PRO A 976 8.00 -37.12 -27.66
C PRO A 976 7.63 -38.39 -28.42
N ARG A 977 7.52 -39.50 -27.70
CA ARG A 977 6.98 -40.73 -28.27
C ARG A 977 5.55 -40.50 -28.72
N LEU A 978 5.26 -40.84 -29.98
CA LEU A 978 3.90 -40.81 -30.53
C LEU A 978 3.01 -41.80 -29.76
N THR A 979 1.85 -41.33 -29.31
CA THR A 979 0.90 -42.12 -28.51
C THR A 979 -0.21 -42.77 -29.34
N ALA A 980 -0.29 -42.45 -30.64
CA ALA A 980 -1.28 -43.02 -31.55
C ALA A 980 -1.05 -44.53 -31.76
N ALA A 981 -2.15 -45.27 -31.95
CA ALA A 981 -2.10 -46.74 -32.02
C ALA A 981 -1.32 -47.26 -33.24
N ASP A 982 -1.28 -46.49 -34.33
CA ASP A 982 -0.56 -46.79 -35.57
C ASP A 982 0.78 -46.06 -35.68
N ALA A 983 1.33 -45.53 -34.59
CA ALA A 983 2.61 -44.82 -34.57
C ALA A 983 3.76 -45.61 -35.22
N GLY A 984 3.77 -46.94 -35.09
CA GLY A 984 4.76 -47.82 -35.74
C GLY A 984 4.66 -47.88 -37.27
N SER A 985 3.60 -47.32 -37.86
CA SER A 985 3.43 -47.23 -39.31
C SER A 985 4.06 -45.96 -39.91
N VAL A 986 4.55 -45.04 -39.08
CA VAL A 986 5.25 -43.83 -39.53
C VAL A 986 6.64 -44.24 -40.02
N PRO A 987 7.02 -43.97 -41.28
CA PRO A 987 8.34 -44.31 -41.79
C PRO A 987 9.46 -43.57 -41.04
N ASP A 988 10.64 -44.19 -40.91
CA ASP A 988 11.78 -43.63 -40.17
C ASP A 988 12.18 -42.22 -40.67
N TRP A 989 12.12 -42.00 -41.99
CA TRP A 989 12.45 -40.71 -42.60
C TRP A 989 11.46 -39.58 -42.23
N ALA A 990 10.25 -39.91 -41.78
CA ALA A 990 9.22 -38.97 -41.38
C ALA A 990 9.14 -38.78 -39.85
N LEU A 991 9.68 -39.73 -39.09
CA LEU A 991 9.36 -39.90 -37.67
C LEU A 991 9.68 -38.68 -36.81
N SER A 992 10.89 -38.11 -36.93
CA SER A 992 11.31 -36.92 -36.18
C SER A 992 10.39 -35.72 -36.47
N TYR A 993 10.13 -35.44 -37.75
CA TYR A 993 9.24 -34.35 -38.16
C TYR A 993 7.80 -34.52 -37.65
N VAL A 994 7.27 -35.74 -37.68
CA VAL A 994 5.93 -36.03 -37.14
C VAL A 994 5.89 -35.84 -35.62
N ARG A 995 6.95 -36.22 -34.89
CA ARG A 995 7.04 -35.99 -33.45
C ARG A 995 7.09 -34.52 -33.07
N ILE A 996 7.85 -33.71 -33.82
CA ILE A 996 7.90 -32.25 -33.64
C ILE A 996 6.51 -31.65 -33.81
N LEU A 997 5.82 -31.97 -34.91
CA LEU A 997 4.46 -31.46 -35.15
C LEU A 997 3.43 -31.99 -34.12
N PHE A 998 3.67 -33.16 -33.55
CA PHE A 998 2.85 -33.71 -32.46
C PHE A 998 3.08 -32.93 -31.16
N ALA A 999 4.34 -32.63 -30.80
CA ALA A 999 4.68 -31.84 -29.62
C ALA A 999 4.07 -30.44 -29.65
N GLN A 1000 4.06 -29.82 -30.84
CA GLN A 1000 3.47 -28.50 -31.04
C GLN A 1000 1.92 -28.50 -31.11
N GLY A 1001 1.27 -29.67 -30.99
CA GLY A 1001 -0.19 -29.78 -31.08
C GLY A 1001 -0.77 -29.56 -32.48
N VAL A 1002 0.07 -29.50 -33.51
CA VAL A 1002 -0.34 -29.42 -34.92
C VAL A 1002 -1.02 -30.73 -35.33
N VAL A 1003 -0.44 -31.86 -34.92
CA VAL A 1003 -0.92 -33.22 -35.20
C VAL A 1003 -1.38 -33.89 -33.90
N ASN A 1004 -2.68 -34.18 -33.77
CA ASN A 1004 -3.24 -34.83 -32.56
C ASN A 1004 -3.89 -36.20 -32.84
N GLY A 1005 -3.69 -36.74 -34.05
CA GLY A 1005 -4.35 -37.96 -34.52
C GLY A 1005 -5.86 -37.80 -34.77
N TYR A 1006 -6.44 -38.73 -35.52
CA TYR A 1006 -7.87 -38.85 -35.80
C TYR A 1006 -8.39 -40.14 -35.17
N ASN A 1007 -9.34 -40.07 -34.23
CA ASN A 1007 -9.82 -41.23 -33.48
C ASN A 1007 -8.68 -42.09 -32.85
N GLY A 1008 -7.57 -41.44 -32.46
CA GLY A 1008 -6.39 -42.12 -31.91
C GLY A 1008 -5.37 -42.66 -32.92
N LEU A 1009 -5.49 -42.31 -34.21
CA LEU A 1009 -4.59 -42.76 -35.30
C LEU A 1009 -3.90 -41.59 -36.03
N ILE A 1010 -2.70 -41.79 -36.57
CA ILE A 1010 -1.98 -40.83 -37.42
C ILE A 1010 -2.31 -41.03 -38.90
N ASN A 1011 -2.60 -42.26 -39.32
CA ASN A 1011 -2.80 -42.71 -40.71
C ASN A 1011 -1.69 -42.27 -41.68
N PRO A 1012 -0.40 -42.54 -41.40
CA PRO A 1012 0.72 -41.94 -42.13
C PRO A 1012 0.75 -42.25 -43.63
N ASN A 1013 0.28 -43.43 -44.05
CA ASN A 1013 0.33 -43.88 -45.45
C ASN A 1013 -0.94 -43.52 -46.26
N ALA A 1014 -1.97 -42.96 -45.62
CA ALA A 1014 -3.18 -42.54 -46.30
C ALA A 1014 -2.96 -41.21 -47.06
N SER A 1015 -3.67 -41.03 -48.17
CA SER A 1015 -3.75 -39.72 -48.84
C SER A 1015 -4.45 -38.70 -47.92
N ILE A 1016 -3.98 -37.46 -47.95
CA ILE A 1016 -4.54 -36.37 -47.13
C ILE A 1016 -5.58 -35.57 -47.93
N THR A 1017 -6.67 -35.16 -47.27
CA THR A 1017 -7.73 -34.35 -47.89
C THR A 1017 -7.43 -32.85 -47.80
N ARG A 1018 -8.09 -32.06 -48.65
CA ARG A 1018 -7.99 -30.59 -48.62
C ARG A 1018 -8.43 -29.97 -47.29
N GLY A 1019 -9.43 -30.55 -46.63
CA GLY A 1019 -9.89 -30.12 -45.30
C GLY A 1019 -8.86 -30.39 -44.21
N GLU A 1020 -8.17 -31.53 -44.27
CA GLU A 1020 -7.08 -31.87 -43.35
C GLU A 1020 -5.87 -30.97 -43.54
N VAL A 1021 -5.48 -30.67 -44.78
CA VAL A 1021 -4.40 -29.72 -45.06
C VAL A 1021 -4.72 -28.32 -44.52
N ALA A 1022 -5.97 -27.87 -44.67
CA ALA A 1022 -6.38 -26.58 -44.11
C ALA A 1022 -6.20 -26.54 -42.58
N ALA A 1023 -6.56 -27.63 -41.90
CA ALA A 1023 -6.38 -27.73 -40.46
C ALA A 1023 -4.89 -27.76 -40.05
N LEU A 1024 -4.04 -28.46 -40.80
CA LEU A 1024 -2.60 -28.48 -40.54
C LEU A 1024 -1.99 -27.10 -40.72
N LEU A 1025 -2.21 -26.44 -41.87
CA LEU A 1025 -1.65 -25.10 -42.14
C LEU A 1025 -2.16 -24.05 -41.16
N TYR A 1026 -3.46 -24.07 -40.82
CA TYR A 1026 -4.00 -23.18 -39.78
C TYR A 1026 -3.28 -23.35 -38.44
N LYS A 1027 -2.98 -24.59 -38.04
CA LYS A 1027 -2.29 -24.86 -36.78
C LYS A 1027 -0.79 -24.54 -36.82
N MET A 1028 -0.21 -24.35 -38.00
CA MET A 1028 1.18 -23.95 -38.18
C MET A 1028 1.38 -22.44 -38.01
N VAL A 1029 0.32 -21.65 -38.12
CA VAL A 1029 0.28 -20.25 -37.63
C VAL A 1029 0.37 -20.25 -36.11
#